data_AF-A0A7W4CP86-F1
#
_entry.id   AF-A0A7W4CP86-F1
#
_cell.length_a   1.000
_cell.length_b   1.000
_cell.length_c   1.000
_cell.angle_alpha   90.00
_cell.angle_beta   90.00
_cell.angle_gamma   90.00
#
_symmetry.space_group_name_H-M   'P 1'
#
loop_
_entity.id
_entity.type
_entity.pdbx_description
1 polymer ?
#
loop_
_entity_poly.entity_id
_entity_poly.type
_entity_poly.pdbx_seq_one_letter_code
_entity_poly.pdbx_strand_id
1 'polypeptide(L)'
;MQGQKSQATETHGGGWFNRELKLILVFFGLISFYNLVFSDNTFALYTPTLSASVDKSDITVSGNDVLRFDKTSFNLLTLIVKTNNRTGYTASISSETNDTSLKNLESTSGAKIESIAEDLPLGDFTANTWGYKMWSENTFKPIPPVSSPVNIIQTTEGTGYNASELRTINFAMKLGDTLESGSYTNKMIISVVANPYEKKARINRGYDFNTSVGNLDKNQTIVDRNGKRDNIYHIKRSLIAKDLIPADAVNIENGSTSDYEVKIWFVPSENTVYYWTEADKITLSKDSSFMFDRMPKLQTIDLSGFDTSEAENMARMFSNSPELKSLDFSGFNTGKVKDFTYTFYDAKNIESLDLSMFDTSSTTTMYGMFNGMTALKNLNISSFNTQNVTEMQEMFQYNSSLTSLDLLHFDTRKVTNMKSMFYNLSNVTSLDLSSFDTRNVKQMNDMFQGVSKVPTLRLNNFNTEKVENMSGMFAYMSELEDLDVSSFDTRRVTNMYGMFSGTKKLRSLNVTNFNTNAVTNMGYMFTNMAVLENLNVNNFNTSAVTNMNNMFSGMTSLRSLNLSNFDTANVKDMGGMFHNMKTITELNLSNFNTSNVLGMEAMFYNMTALKTLDISNFDTSQVGSVKSIFATADGDSLERIYVNNDFNTARLTSYMDYMNMFTGRNKLRGGNGSYLSNPATADLTWLRVDRPGVQGYFTRKS
;
A
#
# COMPACT_ATOMS: atom_id res chain seq x y z
N MET A 1 -62.10 -23.42 82.08
CA MET A 1 -63.51 -23.45 82.55
C MET A 1 -64.39 -22.96 81.40
N GLN A 2 -65.39 -23.77 81.03
CA GLN A 2 -66.65 -23.47 80.30
C GLN A 2 -66.59 -22.53 79.07
N GLY A 3 -67.10 -22.81 77.88
CA GLY A 3 -68.02 -23.85 77.39
C GLY A 3 -68.95 -23.22 76.32
N GLN A 4 -69.19 -23.94 75.21
CA GLN A 4 -70.38 -23.92 74.32
C GLN A 4 -70.75 -22.60 73.57
N LYS A 5 -71.44 -22.57 72.41
CA LYS A 5 -71.74 -23.44 71.25
C LYS A 5 -72.57 -22.56 70.27
N SER A 6 -72.34 -22.76 68.96
CA SER A 6 -73.26 -22.73 67.80
C SER A 6 -74.05 -21.47 67.33
N GLN A 7 -73.85 -21.22 66.01
CA GLN A 7 -74.81 -20.99 64.90
C GLN A 7 -75.78 -19.79 64.95
N ALA A 8 -76.24 -19.17 63.87
CA ALA A 8 -75.90 -18.98 62.45
C ALA A 8 -77.06 -18.13 61.87
N THR A 9 -76.80 -17.21 60.94
CA THR A 9 -77.57 -16.85 59.70
C THR A 9 -77.42 -15.37 59.29
N GLU A 10 -76.74 -15.21 58.13
CA GLU A 10 -77.01 -14.37 56.94
C GLU A 10 -78.23 -13.42 56.93
N THR A 11 -78.29 -12.25 56.25
CA THR A 11 -77.72 -11.80 54.95
C THR A 11 -77.76 -10.25 54.83
N HIS A 12 -76.83 -9.73 54.00
CA HIS A 12 -76.83 -8.53 53.11
C HIS A 12 -77.35 -7.16 53.62
N GLY A 13 -76.73 -6.03 53.30
CA GLY A 13 -75.64 -5.75 52.36
C GLY A 13 -75.33 -4.25 52.32
N GLY A 14 -74.28 -3.91 51.57
CA GLY A 14 -73.93 -2.53 51.24
C GLY A 14 -72.42 -2.32 51.25
N GLY A 15 -71.85 -2.03 50.08
CA GLY A 15 -70.47 -1.56 49.98
C GLY A 15 -69.89 -1.67 48.58
N TRP A 16 -69.86 -0.53 47.89
CA TRP A 16 -68.86 -0.13 46.87
C TRP A 16 -67.56 -0.90 46.92
N PHE A 17 -66.88 -1.16 45.79
CA PHE A 17 -65.41 -1.03 45.70
C PHE A 17 -64.89 -0.97 44.24
N ASN A 18 -63.63 -0.54 44.14
CA ASN A 18 -62.87 0.06 43.05
C ASN A 18 -61.53 -0.70 42.91
N ARG A 19 -60.77 -0.53 41.80
CA ARG A 19 -59.35 -0.96 41.53
C ARG A 19 -59.09 -2.42 41.10
N GLU A 20 -58.00 -2.85 40.44
CA GLU A 20 -56.78 -2.30 39.79
C GLU A 20 -56.18 -3.45 38.93
N LEU A 21 -55.55 -3.17 37.76
CA LEU A 21 -54.68 -4.13 37.08
C LEU A 21 -53.20 -3.79 37.37
N LYS A 22 -52.35 -4.81 37.48
CA LYS A 22 -50.89 -4.65 37.62
C LYS A 22 -50.18 -5.29 36.42
N LEU A 23 -49.49 -4.47 35.64
CA LEU A 23 -48.49 -4.91 34.66
C LEU A 23 -47.14 -5.14 35.35
N ILE A 24 -46.48 -6.23 34.97
CA ILE A 24 -45.11 -6.52 35.37
C ILE A 24 -44.20 -6.21 34.17
N LEU A 25 -43.44 -5.12 34.27
CA LEU A 25 -42.28 -4.83 33.43
C LEU A 25 -41.10 -5.65 33.97
N VAL A 26 -40.55 -6.57 33.17
CA VAL A 26 -39.30 -7.26 33.52
C VAL A 26 -38.13 -6.46 32.97
N PHE A 27 -37.29 -5.95 33.87
CA PHE A 27 -36.11 -5.13 33.57
C PHE A 27 -34.84 -5.89 34.00
N PHE A 28 -33.84 -5.99 33.12
CA PHE A 28 -32.46 -6.28 33.51
C PHE A 28 -31.60 -5.09 33.11
N GLY A 29 -31.01 -4.40 34.09
CA GLY A 29 -30.11 -3.27 33.87
C GLY A 29 -29.79 -2.50 35.14
N LEU A 30 -28.85 -3.01 35.94
CA LEU A 30 -28.28 -2.39 37.14
C LEU A 30 -27.03 -1.59 36.73
N ILE A 31 -27.01 -0.26 36.84
CA ILE A 31 -25.76 0.50 37.07
C ILE A 31 -26.05 1.76 37.93
N SER A 32 -25.42 1.80 39.10
CA SER A 32 -25.33 2.93 40.03
C SER A 32 -24.08 3.78 39.74
N PHE A 33 -24.20 5.11 39.71
CA PHE A 33 -23.07 6.03 39.57
C PHE A 33 -22.60 6.54 40.93
N TYR A 34 -21.31 6.36 41.26
CA TYR A 34 -20.62 7.14 42.29
C TYR A 34 -19.31 7.71 41.73
N ASN A 35 -19.14 9.03 41.92
CA ASN A 35 -17.94 9.86 41.74
C ASN A 35 -17.35 9.97 40.32
N LEU A 36 -17.62 11.11 39.67
CA LEU A 36 -16.89 11.58 38.48
C LEU A 36 -15.95 12.72 38.87
N VAL A 37 -14.65 12.52 38.63
CA VAL A 37 -13.65 13.58 38.53
C VAL A 37 -13.33 13.73 37.04
N PHE A 38 -13.54 14.90 36.47
CA PHE A 38 -13.22 15.17 35.07
C PHE A 38 -11.82 15.80 34.97
N SER A 39 -10.93 15.19 34.18
CA SER A 39 -9.76 15.86 33.61
C SER A 39 -10.05 16.25 32.16
N ASP A 40 -9.40 17.32 31.71
CA ASP A 40 -9.67 18.01 30.45
C ASP A 40 -9.58 17.08 29.23
N ASN A 41 -10.55 17.22 28.31
CA ASN A 41 -10.81 16.43 27.08
C ASN A 41 -11.55 15.09 27.26
N THR A 42 -12.52 15.02 28.16
CA THR A 42 -13.42 13.86 28.27
C THR A 42 -14.55 13.94 27.25
N PHE A 43 -14.37 13.30 26.09
CA PHE A 43 -15.51 12.92 25.26
C PHE A 43 -16.19 11.70 25.91
N ALA A 44 -17.50 11.75 26.10
CA ALA A 44 -18.24 10.58 26.56
C ALA A 44 -18.25 9.54 25.43
N LEU A 45 -17.54 8.42 25.63
CA LEU A 45 -17.60 7.25 24.76
C LEU A 45 -19.05 6.78 24.62
N TYR A 46 -19.36 6.15 23.50
CA TYR A 46 -20.72 5.77 23.14
C TYR A 46 -21.23 4.62 24.04
N THR A 47 -22.22 4.92 24.89
CA THR A 47 -22.94 3.91 25.69
C THR A 47 -24.33 3.71 25.10
N PRO A 48 -24.66 2.51 24.56
CA PRO A 48 -26.00 2.23 24.07
C PRO A 48 -26.99 2.17 25.23
N THR A 49 -28.15 2.77 25.03
CA THR A 49 -29.26 2.87 25.98
C THR A 49 -30.56 2.52 25.27
N LEU A 50 -31.46 1.87 25.98
CA LEU A 50 -32.81 1.58 25.52
C LEU A 50 -33.76 1.80 26.69
N SER A 51 -34.80 2.60 26.46
CA SER A 51 -35.94 2.72 27.37
C SER A 51 -37.22 2.60 26.57
N ALA A 52 -38.16 1.80 27.08
CA ALA A 52 -39.49 1.66 26.53
C ALA A 52 -40.53 1.88 27.64
N SER A 53 -41.60 2.58 27.32
CA SER A 53 -42.75 2.78 28.19
C SER A 53 -44.03 2.86 27.38
N VAL A 54 -45.17 2.80 28.06
CA VAL A 54 -46.48 3.03 27.48
C VAL A 54 -47.14 4.24 28.14
N ASP A 55 -47.99 4.95 27.42
CA ASP A 55 -48.76 6.09 27.95
C ASP A 55 -49.79 5.68 29.00
N LYS A 56 -50.26 4.43 28.95
CA LYS A 56 -51.24 3.85 29.87
C LYS A 56 -50.85 2.41 30.21
N SER A 57 -50.88 2.05 31.49
CA SER A 57 -50.76 0.64 31.90
C SER A 57 -52.01 -0.15 31.49
N ASP A 58 -53.19 0.45 31.63
CA ASP A 58 -54.44 -0.28 31.48
C ASP A 58 -55.32 0.29 30.38
N ILE A 59 -55.93 -0.60 29.60
CA ILE A 59 -57.00 -0.27 28.67
C ILE A 59 -58.29 -0.83 29.27
N THR A 60 -59.13 0.06 29.80
CA THR A 60 -60.44 -0.30 30.38
C THR A 60 -61.55 0.02 29.40
N VAL A 61 -62.39 -0.96 29.10
CA VAL A 61 -63.54 -0.81 28.21
C VAL A 61 -64.81 -1.14 28.97
N SER A 62 -65.77 -0.21 28.98
CA SER A 62 -67.09 -0.43 29.56
C SER A 62 -67.95 -1.23 28.58
N GLY A 63 -68.21 -2.49 28.88
CA GLY A 63 -69.04 -3.36 28.03
C GLY A 63 -70.46 -2.80 27.81
N ASN A 64 -71.01 -2.08 28.78
CA ASN A 64 -72.29 -1.38 28.65
C ASN A 64 -72.25 -0.30 27.58
N ASP A 65 -71.15 0.43 27.45
CA ASP A 65 -71.01 1.46 26.43
C ASP A 65 -70.85 0.82 25.05
N VAL A 66 -70.06 -0.27 24.95
CA VAL A 66 -69.93 -1.02 23.69
C VAL A 66 -71.27 -1.54 23.19
N LEU A 67 -72.04 -2.21 24.06
CA LEU A 67 -73.33 -2.81 23.71
C LEU A 67 -74.43 -1.79 23.38
N ARG A 68 -74.33 -0.54 23.84
CA ARG A 68 -75.30 0.53 23.55
C ARG A 68 -75.20 1.10 22.14
N PHE A 69 -74.07 0.93 21.46
CA PHE A 69 -73.82 1.46 20.12
C PHE A 69 -73.77 0.34 19.06
N ASP A 70 -72.76 0.35 18.20
CA ASP A 70 -72.55 -0.62 17.11
C ASP A 70 -71.98 -1.97 17.59
N LYS A 71 -71.94 -2.18 18.92
CA LYS A 71 -71.35 -3.34 19.60
C LYS A 71 -69.85 -3.46 19.40
N THR A 72 -69.17 -2.44 18.90
CA THR A 72 -67.71 -2.41 18.74
C THR A 72 -67.06 -1.39 19.67
N SER A 73 -65.79 -1.59 19.97
CA SER A 73 -64.98 -0.58 20.64
C SER A 73 -63.58 -0.52 20.05
N PHE A 74 -62.96 0.64 20.19
CA PHE A 74 -61.63 0.94 19.69
C PHE A 74 -60.87 1.74 20.74
N ASN A 75 -59.69 1.24 21.11
CA ASN A 75 -58.86 1.82 22.15
C ASN A 75 -57.41 1.86 21.70
N LEU A 76 -56.70 2.93 22.07
CA LEU A 76 -55.31 3.12 21.70
C LEU A 76 -54.39 3.07 22.91
N LEU A 77 -53.20 2.54 22.65
CA LEU A 77 -52.04 2.52 23.52
C LEU A 77 -50.87 3.13 22.74
N THR A 78 -50.11 4.03 23.36
CA THR A 78 -48.91 4.62 22.75
C THR A 78 -47.67 3.98 23.38
N LEU A 79 -46.92 3.22 22.58
CA LEU A 79 -45.58 2.77 22.91
C LEU A 79 -44.59 3.93 22.66
N ILE A 80 -43.82 4.25 23.69
CA ILE A 80 -42.79 5.29 23.68
C ILE A 80 -41.45 4.57 23.79
N VAL A 81 -40.64 4.61 22.73
CA VAL A 81 -39.28 4.04 22.75
C VAL A 81 -38.26 5.15 22.58
N LYS A 82 -37.23 5.14 23.42
CA LYS A 82 -36.06 6.00 23.28
C LYS A 82 -34.82 5.12 23.29
N THR A 83 -34.03 5.21 22.23
CA THR A 83 -32.75 4.50 22.15
C THR A 83 -31.74 5.32 21.37
N ASN A 84 -30.52 5.42 21.90
CA ASN A 84 -29.38 5.89 21.12
C ASN A 84 -28.64 4.75 20.40
N ASN A 85 -29.17 3.52 20.43
CA ASN A 85 -28.56 2.40 19.73
C ASN A 85 -28.53 2.67 18.23
N ARG A 86 -27.35 2.73 17.61
CA ARG A 86 -27.18 3.10 16.19
C ARG A 86 -27.87 2.15 15.23
N THR A 87 -28.08 0.89 15.61
CA THR A 87 -28.81 -0.09 14.81
C THR A 87 -30.30 -0.15 15.15
N GLY A 88 -30.79 0.67 16.08
CA GLY A 88 -32.19 0.73 16.48
C GLY A 88 -32.62 -0.36 17.45
N TYR A 89 -33.89 -0.75 17.36
CA TYR A 89 -34.57 -1.73 18.21
C TYR A 89 -35.62 -2.53 17.43
N THR A 90 -35.99 -3.67 18.01
CA THR A 90 -37.12 -4.50 17.60
C THR A 90 -38.13 -4.55 18.74
N ALA A 91 -39.41 -4.38 18.44
CA ALA A 91 -40.49 -4.59 19.40
C ALA A 91 -41.42 -5.71 18.95
N SER A 92 -41.81 -6.59 19.88
CA SER A 92 -42.75 -7.68 19.67
C SER A 92 -43.91 -7.60 20.65
N ILE A 93 -45.04 -8.21 20.28
CA ILE A 93 -46.25 -8.28 21.11
C ILE A 93 -46.71 -9.74 21.27
N SER A 94 -47.25 -10.07 22.43
CA SER A 94 -47.98 -11.32 22.72
C SER A 94 -48.94 -11.14 23.89
N SER A 95 -49.82 -12.10 24.13
CA SER A 95 -50.43 -12.29 25.45
C SER A 95 -49.40 -12.86 26.46
N GLU A 96 -49.68 -12.74 27.76
CA GLU A 96 -48.86 -13.31 28.84
C GLU A 96 -48.86 -14.85 28.80
N THR A 97 -49.92 -15.45 28.26
CA THR A 97 -50.08 -16.91 28.15
C THR A 97 -50.43 -17.32 26.72
N ASN A 98 -50.52 -18.63 26.45
CA ASN A 98 -51.01 -19.13 25.15
C ASN A 98 -52.52 -18.93 24.96
N ASP A 99 -53.25 -18.60 26.02
CA ASP A 99 -54.67 -18.25 25.91
C ASP A 99 -54.79 -16.76 25.61
N THR A 100 -55.17 -16.46 24.38
CA THR A 100 -55.26 -15.10 23.82
C THR A 100 -56.63 -14.46 24.05
N SER A 101 -57.57 -15.17 24.69
CA SER A 101 -58.91 -14.65 25.00
C SER A 101 -58.90 -13.70 26.21
N LEU A 102 -59.79 -12.70 26.25
CA LEU A 102 -60.11 -12.02 27.50
C LEU A 102 -61.02 -12.94 28.32
N LYS A 103 -60.65 -13.24 29.57
CA LYS A 103 -61.36 -14.20 30.42
C LYS A 103 -62.16 -13.52 31.51
N ASN A 104 -63.40 -13.98 31.68
CA ASN A 104 -64.15 -13.72 32.90
C ASN A 104 -63.78 -14.76 33.97
N LEU A 105 -62.98 -14.37 34.95
CA LEU A 105 -62.51 -15.27 36.01
C LEU A 105 -63.60 -15.67 37.01
N GLU A 106 -64.72 -14.95 37.02
CA GLU A 106 -65.87 -15.23 37.90
C GLU A 106 -66.94 -16.07 37.20
N SER A 107 -66.78 -16.33 35.89
CA SER A 107 -67.74 -17.10 35.10
C SER A 107 -67.70 -18.59 35.46
N THR A 108 -68.86 -19.14 35.78
CA THR A 108 -69.04 -20.61 35.96
C THR A 108 -69.15 -21.35 34.63
N SER A 109 -69.41 -20.64 33.53
CA SER A 109 -69.53 -21.17 32.17
C SER A 109 -68.24 -21.07 31.35
N GLY A 110 -67.23 -20.37 31.87
CA GLY A 110 -65.97 -20.11 31.18
C GLY A 110 -66.08 -19.04 30.10
N ALA A 111 -66.94 -18.04 30.28
CA ALA A 111 -67.19 -16.97 29.31
C ALA A 111 -65.89 -16.22 28.92
N LYS A 112 -65.74 -15.99 27.61
CA LYS A 112 -64.54 -15.42 27.00
C LYS A 112 -64.89 -14.46 25.86
N ILE A 113 -63.95 -13.55 25.58
CA ILE A 113 -63.88 -12.80 24.33
C ILE A 113 -62.65 -13.31 23.58
N GLU A 114 -62.87 -14.01 22.48
CA GLU A 114 -61.81 -14.73 21.76
C GLU A 114 -60.96 -13.79 20.90
N SER A 115 -59.70 -14.12 20.69
CA SER A 115 -58.94 -13.44 19.63
C SER A 115 -59.63 -13.68 18.27
N ILE A 116 -59.64 -12.68 17.39
CA ILE A 116 -59.98 -12.90 15.98
C ILE A 116 -59.02 -13.96 15.37
N ALA A 117 -59.49 -14.69 14.36
CA ALA A 117 -58.76 -15.81 13.77
C ALA A 117 -57.88 -15.41 12.57
N GLU A 118 -58.18 -14.27 11.93
CA GLU A 118 -57.48 -13.77 10.75
C GLU A 118 -57.53 -12.22 10.71
N ASP A 119 -56.83 -11.63 9.74
CA ASP A 119 -56.73 -10.18 9.60
C ASP A 119 -58.03 -9.59 9.02
N LEU A 120 -58.76 -8.80 9.82
CA LEU A 120 -60.10 -8.30 9.45
C LEU A 120 -60.31 -6.82 9.82
N PRO A 121 -61.13 -6.06 9.08
CA PRO A 121 -61.59 -4.74 9.53
C PRO A 121 -62.58 -4.90 10.71
N LEU A 122 -62.71 -3.87 11.56
CA LEU A 122 -63.51 -3.94 12.79
C LEU A 122 -64.99 -4.33 12.55
N GLY A 123 -65.58 -3.89 11.43
CA GLY A 123 -66.97 -4.22 11.09
C GLY A 123 -67.23 -5.73 10.96
N ASP A 124 -66.21 -6.47 10.51
CA ASP A 124 -66.30 -7.89 10.17
C ASP A 124 -65.94 -8.82 11.34
N PHE A 125 -65.64 -8.26 12.52
CA PHE A 125 -65.43 -9.06 13.72
C PHE A 125 -66.68 -9.90 14.01
N THR A 126 -66.48 -11.15 14.43
CA THR A 126 -67.56 -11.97 14.99
C THR A 126 -67.88 -11.51 16.41
N ALA A 127 -69.10 -11.75 16.88
CA ALA A 127 -69.47 -11.39 18.25
C ALA A 127 -68.54 -12.06 19.27
N ASN A 128 -68.21 -11.33 20.34
CA ASN A 128 -67.28 -11.73 21.40
C ASN A 128 -65.87 -12.01 20.89
N THR A 129 -65.33 -11.13 20.03
CA THR A 129 -63.92 -11.20 19.61
C THR A 129 -63.16 -9.90 19.79
N TRP A 130 -61.83 -9.99 19.85
CA TRP A 130 -60.93 -8.86 19.92
C TRP A 130 -59.64 -9.08 19.11
N GLY A 131 -58.97 -7.98 18.76
CA GLY A 131 -57.75 -8.00 17.95
C GLY A 131 -56.97 -6.70 18.12
N TYR A 132 -55.79 -6.64 17.50
CA TYR A 132 -54.92 -5.47 17.57
C TYR A 132 -54.44 -5.01 16.20
N LYS A 133 -54.00 -3.77 16.06
CA LYS A 133 -53.32 -3.27 14.86
C LYS A 133 -52.35 -2.15 15.16
N MET A 134 -51.36 -1.98 14.31
CA MET A 134 -50.52 -0.79 14.31
C MET A 134 -51.24 0.38 13.63
N TRP A 135 -50.90 1.63 14.00
CA TRP A 135 -51.59 2.85 13.56
C TRP A 135 -52.00 2.90 12.09
N SER A 136 -51.08 2.63 11.16
CA SER A 136 -51.30 2.75 9.72
C SER A 136 -51.97 1.55 9.07
N GLU A 137 -52.27 0.49 9.83
CA GLU A 137 -52.83 -0.74 9.29
C GLU A 137 -54.36 -0.62 9.10
N ASN A 138 -54.85 -1.17 7.99
CA ASN A 138 -56.27 -1.13 7.63
C ASN A 138 -57.09 -2.21 8.36
N THR A 139 -56.46 -3.33 8.70
CA THR A 139 -57.08 -4.49 9.37
C THR A 139 -56.50 -4.71 10.76
N PHE A 140 -57.26 -5.37 11.63
CA PHE A 140 -56.81 -5.90 12.91
C PHE A 140 -56.37 -7.34 12.76
N LYS A 141 -55.35 -7.72 13.52
CA LYS A 141 -54.72 -9.04 13.53
C LYS A 141 -55.12 -9.83 14.79
N PRO A 142 -55.08 -11.16 14.73
CA PRO A 142 -55.18 -12.04 15.89
C PRO A 142 -54.21 -11.63 16.99
N ILE A 143 -54.64 -11.68 18.25
CA ILE A 143 -53.78 -11.54 19.42
C ILE A 143 -52.79 -12.73 19.45
N PRO A 144 -51.47 -12.49 19.40
CA PRO A 144 -50.51 -13.57 19.32
C PRO A 144 -50.26 -14.21 20.69
N PRO A 145 -50.13 -15.54 20.79
CA PRO A 145 -49.83 -16.24 22.04
C PRO A 145 -48.36 -16.05 22.46
N VAL A 146 -48.05 -16.27 23.74
CA VAL A 146 -46.65 -16.19 24.24
C VAL A 146 -45.72 -17.20 23.58
N SER A 147 -46.24 -18.33 23.08
CA SER A 147 -45.45 -19.32 22.31
C SER A 147 -45.04 -18.84 20.93
N SER A 148 -45.66 -17.78 20.39
CA SER A 148 -45.39 -17.25 19.06
C SER A 148 -45.59 -15.73 19.03
N PRO A 149 -44.75 -14.95 19.75
CA PRO A 149 -44.83 -13.49 19.73
C PRO A 149 -44.58 -12.95 18.32
N VAL A 150 -45.22 -11.83 17.99
CA VAL A 150 -45.14 -11.20 16.66
C VAL A 150 -44.34 -9.91 16.74
N ASN A 151 -43.35 -9.74 15.86
CA ASN A 151 -42.64 -8.47 15.70
C ASN A 151 -43.58 -7.42 15.11
N ILE A 152 -43.74 -6.30 15.81
CA ILE A 152 -44.61 -5.19 15.40
C ILE A 152 -43.83 -3.97 14.94
N ILE A 153 -42.55 -3.85 15.34
CA ILE A 153 -41.66 -2.76 14.94
C ILE A 153 -40.25 -3.34 14.74
N GLN A 154 -39.59 -2.94 13.65
CA GLN A 154 -38.17 -3.18 13.43
C GLN A 154 -37.57 -1.92 12.79
N THR A 155 -36.70 -1.25 13.54
CA THR A 155 -36.00 -0.05 13.08
C THR A 155 -34.57 -0.40 12.63
N THR A 156 -33.97 0.47 11.81
CA THR A 156 -32.57 0.32 11.34
C THR A 156 -31.64 1.40 11.91
N GLU A 157 -32.19 2.38 12.60
CA GLU A 157 -31.48 3.52 13.19
C GLU A 157 -32.03 3.80 14.59
N GLY A 158 -31.21 4.41 15.45
CA GLY A 158 -31.65 4.86 16.77
C GLY A 158 -32.59 6.06 16.71
N THR A 159 -33.29 6.34 17.80
CA THR A 159 -34.20 7.49 17.89
C THR A 159 -33.45 8.82 18.09
N GLY A 160 -32.12 8.77 18.29
CA GLY A 160 -31.26 9.91 18.61
C GLY A 160 -31.22 10.21 20.12
N TYR A 161 -30.17 10.89 20.58
CA TYR A 161 -29.90 11.11 22.03
C TYR A 161 -31.07 11.78 22.79
N ASN A 162 -31.88 12.60 22.10
CA ASN A 162 -32.93 13.41 22.73
C ASN A 162 -34.33 13.21 22.13
N ALA A 163 -34.52 12.30 21.18
CA ALA A 163 -35.82 12.08 20.55
C ALA A 163 -36.45 10.75 20.99
N SER A 164 -37.76 10.80 21.21
CA SER A 164 -38.59 9.63 21.52
C SER A 164 -39.41 9.28 20.30
N GLU A 165 -39.47 7.99 20.00
CA GLU A 165 -40.31 7.45 18.96
C GLU A 165 -41.66 7.02 19.55
N LEU A 166 -42.74 7.57 19.00
CA LEU A 166 -44.11 7.27 19.40
C LEU A 166 -44.71 6.29 18.39
N ARG A 167 -45.26 5.19 18.88
CA ARG A 167 -45.91 4.15 18.07
C ARG A 167 -47.24 3.78 18.69
N THR A 168 -48.32 3.93 17.95
CA THR A 168 -49.66 3.62 18.44
C THR A 168 -50.03 2.18 18.09
N ILE A 169 -50.44 1.44 19.12
CA ILE A 169 -51.03 0.11 19.05
C ILE A 169 -52.51 0.26 19.39
N ASN A 170 -53.37 -0.17 18.49
CA ASN A 170 -54.80 -0.08 18.66
C ASN A 170 -55.38 -1.46 18.97
N PHE A 171 -56.27 -1.54 19.95
CA PHE A 171 -57.03 -2.72 20.28
C PHE A 171 -58.50 -2.47 20.00
N ALA A 172 -59.15 -3.43 19.37
CA ALA A 172 -60.58 -3.36 19.11
C ALA A 172 -61.26 -4.66 19.50
N MET A 173 -62.55 -4.57 19.79
CA MET A 173 -63.38 -5.72 20.12
C MET A 173 -64.80 -5.52 19.62
N LYS A 174 -65.53 -6.62 19.46
CA LYS A 174 -66.97 -6.65 19.20
C LYS A 174 -67.65 -7.57 20.19
N LEU A 175 -68.69 -7.08 20.88
CA LEU A 175 -69.40 -7.84 21.91
C LEU A 175 -70.76 -8.35 21.39
N GLY A 176 -71.21 -9.49 21.90
CA GLY A 176 -72.53 -10.04 21.66
C GLY A 176 -73.49 -9.77 22.83
N ASP A 177 -74.79 -9.76 22.54
CA ASP A 177 -75.84 -9.52 23.55
C ASP A 177 -75.93 -10.64 24.60
N THR A 178 -75.32 -11.78 24.32
CA THR A 178 -75.31 -12.97 25.17
C THR A 178 -74.06 -13.11 26.03
N LEU A 179 -73.18 -12.10 26.05
CA LEU A 179 -71.97 -12.13 26.88
C LEU A 179 -72.33 -12.06 28.36
N GLU A 180 -71.82 -13.00 29.16
CA GLU A 180 -72.05 -13.05 30.61
C GLU A 180 -71.51 -11.77 31.28
N SER A 181 -72.26 -11.20 32.22
CA SER A 181 -71.80 -10.03 32.98
C SER A 181 -70.56 -10.38 33.80
N GLY A 182 -69.53 -9.54 33.76
CA GLY A 182 -68.34 -9.71 34.59
C GLY A 182 -67.13 -8.95 34.03
N SER A 183 -65.98 -9.14 34.67
CA SER A 183 -64.72 -8.52 34.26
C SER A 183 -63.93 -9.46 33.36
N TYR A 184 -63.71 -9.07 32.12
CA TYR A 184 -62.93 -9.82 31.13
C TYR A 184 -61.52 -9.27 31.06
N THR A 185 -60.52 -10.09 31.38
CA THR A 185 -59.13 -9.63 31.45
C THR A 185 -58.19 -10.57 30.71
N ASN A 186 -57.17 -9.99 30.08
CA ASN A 186 -55.95 -10.64 29.64
C ASN A 186 -54.81 -9.63 29.78
N LYS A 187 -53.57 -10.12 29.83
CA LYS A 187 -52.38 -9.29 29.90
C LYS A 187 -51.60 -9.40 28.60
N MET A 188 -51.18 -8.25 28.10
CA MET A 188 -50.33 -8.14 26.93
C MET A 188 -48.88 -7.90 27.36
N ILE A 189 -47.95 -8.55 26.68
CA ILE A 189 -46.51 -8.35 26.78
C ILE A 189 -46.05 -7.63 25.53
N ILE A 190 -45.41 -6.48 25.71
CA ILE A 190 -44.66 -5.80 24.65
C ILE A 190 -43.19 -5.92 25.01
N SER A 191 -42.43 -6.69 24.24
CA SER A 191 -40.99 -6.83 24.43
C SER A 191 -40.26 -5.88 23.50
N VAL A 192 -39.33 -5.10 24.01
CA VAL A 192 -38.51 -4.17 23.22
C VAL A 192 -37.05 -4.51 23.45
N VAL A 193 -36.34 -4.88 22.38
CA VAL A 193 -34.95 -5.35 22.43
C VAL A 193 -34.10 -4.49 21.50
N ALA A 194 -32.94 -4.06 21.97
CA ALA A 194 -31.98 -3.34 21.16
C ALA A 194 -31.46 -4.25 20.05
N ASN A 195 -31.35 -3.74 18.83
CA ASN A 195 -30.77 -4.51 17.73
C ASN A 195 -29.28 -4.80 18.01
N PRO A 196 -28.74 -5.93 17.53
CA PRO A 196 -27.31 -6.20 17.63
C PRO A 196 -26.47 -5.04 17.10
N TYR A 197 -25.41 -4.68 17.83
CA TYR A 197 -24.48 -3.62 17.45
C TYR A 197 -23.06 -4.19 17.42
N GLU A 198 -22.42 -4.12 16.25
CA GLU A 198 -21.00 -4.46 16.12
C GLU A 198 -20.15 -3.36 16.77
N LYS A 199 -19.34 -3.72 17.77
CA LYS A 199 -18.56 -2.74 18.52
C LYS A 199 -17.40 -2.25 17.65
N LYS A 200 -17.35 -0.95 17.35
CA LYS A 200 -16.35 -0.35 16.45
C LYS A 200 -15.51 0.70 17.16
N ALA A 201 -14.21 0.49 17.18
CA ALA A 201 -13.25 1.52 17.55
C ALA A 201 -12.66 2.15 16.29
N ARG A 202 -12.28 3.42 16.38
CA ARG A 202 -11.60 4.17 15.31
C ARG A 202 -10.34 4.79 15.89
N ILE A 203 -9.23 4.66 15.19
CA ILE A 203 -7.95 5.25 15.64
C ILE A 203 -7.54 6.44 14.78
N ASN A 204 -6.59 7.23 15.29
CA ASN A 204 -6.03 8.38 14.59
C ASN A 204 -5.20 7.96 13.36
N ARG A 205 -4.60 8.95 12.67
CA ARG A 205 -3.77 8.70 11.48
C ARG A 205 -2.64 7.74 11.80
N GLY A 206 -2.18 6.98 10.81
CA GLY A 206 -1.10 6.01 10.96
C GLY A 206 0.15 6.63 11.60
N TYR A 207 0.54 7.84 11.16
CA TYR A 207 1.64 8.60 11.77
C TYR A 207 1.42 8.94 13.25
N ASP A 208 0.19 9.31 13.64
CA ASP A 208 -0.14 9.65 15.03
C ASP A 208 -0.10 8.38 15.90
N PHE A 209 -0.64 7.26 15.40
CA PHE A 209 -0.51 5.94 16.04
C PHE A 209 0.97 5.56 16.23
N ASN A 210 1.75 5.68 15.15
CA ASN A 210 3.18 5.40 15.16
C ASN A 210 3.80 6.21 16.29
N THR A 211 3.67 7.54 16.28
CA THR A 211 4.25 8.44 17.31
C THR A 211 3.87 8.03 18.73
N SER A 212 2.60 7.72 19.01
CA SER A 212 2.15 7.24 20.32
C SER A 212 2.86 5.96 20.75
N VAL A 213 3.01 4.98 19.85
CA VAL A 213 3.76 3.74 20.10
C VAL A 213 5.23 4.02 20.43
N GLY A 214 5.88 4.93 19.71
CA GLY A 214 7.29 5.28 19.94
C GLY A 214 7.54 6.01 21.26
N ASN A 215 6.53 6.70 21.78
CA ASN A 215 6.62 7.44 23.04
C ASN A 215 6.37 6.58 24.29
N LEU A 216 5.96 5.31 24.13
CA LEU A 216 5.65 4.44 25.27
C LEU A 216 6.89 4.06 26.08
N ASP A 217 8.02 3.77 25.43
CA ASP A 217 9.25 3.41 26.12
C ASP A 217 10.15 4.63 26.31
N LYS A 218 10.16 5.13 27.55
CA LYS A 218 10.93 6.31 27.96
C LYS A 218 12.45 6.07 27.94
N ASN A 219 12.89 4.81 27.90
CA ASN A 219 14.31 4.42 27.95
C ASN A 219 14.94 4.28 26.56
N GLN A 220 14.18 4.48 25.48
CA GLN A 220 14.69 4.34 24.12
C GLN A 220 15.71 5.42 23.76
N THR A 221 16.71 5.00 23.00
CA THR A 221 17.66 5.93 22.38
C THR A 221 17.07 6.52 21.11
N ILE A 222 17.44 7.76 20.79
CA ILE A 222 16.99 8.41 19.56
C ILE A 222 17.65 7.67 18.39
N VAL A 223 16.83 7.02 17.55
CA VAL A 223 17.32 6.22 16.41
C VAL A 223 17.67 7.13 15.24
N ASP A 224 16.88 8.18 15.02
CA ASP A 224 17.12 9.23 14.03
C ASP A 224 16.35 10.53 14.40
N ARG A 225 16.37 11.54 13.51
CA ARG A 225 15.62 12.80 13.71
C ARG A 225 14.10 12.59 13.85
N ASN A 226 13.57 11.41 13.55
CA ASN A 226 12.15 11.10 13.41
C ASN A 226 11.61 10.15 14.50
N GLY A 227 12.43 9.63 15.42
CA GLY A 227 11.90 9.03 16.65
C GLY A 227 12.76 8.00 17.36
N LYS A 228 12.16 7.50 18.44
CA LYS A 228 12.64 6.43 19.32
C LYS A 228 11.77 5.20 19.07
N ARG A 229 12.33 4.07 18.58
CA ARG A 229 11.60 2.78 18.37
C ARG A 229 12.49 1.52 18.48
N ASP A 230 13.64 1.61 19.13
CA ASP A 230 14.67 0.56 19.13
C ASP A 230 14.38 -0.63 20.04
N ASN A 231 13.43 -0.54 20.96
CA ASN A 231 13.15 -1.59 21.96
C ASN A 231 11.79 -2.30 21.77
N ILE A 232 11.08 -2.05 20.67
CA ILE A 232 9.78 -2.66 20.39
C ILE A 232 9.97 -3.85 19.45
N TYR A 233 9.82 -5.05 20.01
CA TYR A 233 10.02 -6.30 19.30
C TYR A 233 8.70 -6.91 18.87
N HIS A 234 7.64 -6.66 19.64
CA HIS A 234 6.31 -7.22 19.38
C HIS A 234 5.23 -6.17 19.60
N ILE A 235 4.18 -6.22 18.78
CA ILE A 235 2.91 -5.54 19.02
C ILE A 235 1.83 -6.62 19.10
N LYS A 236 1.11 -6.72 20.21
CA LYS A 236 0.16 -7.81 20.49
C LYS A 236 -1.19 -7.30 20.97
N ARG A 237 -2.28 -7.99 20.59
CA ARG A 237 -3.59 -7.76 21.20
C ARG A 237 -3.59 -8.34 22.62
N SER A 238 -4.08 -7.57 23.58
CA SER A 238 -4.33 -8.03 24.94
C SER A 238 -5.80 -8.41 25.13
N LEU A 239 -6.06 -9.49 25.86
CA LEU A 239 -7.40 -10.01 26.19
C LEU A 239 -7.72 -9.88 27.69
N ILE A 240 -6.95 -9.08 28.42
CA ILE A 240 -7.20 -8.85 29.85
C ILE A 240 -8.53 -8.12 30.07
N ALA A 241 -9.10 -8.29 31.26
CA ALA A 241 -10.27 -7.52 31.68
C ALA A 241 -9.92 -6.03 31.82
N LYS A 242 -10.90 -5.16 31.57
CA LYS A 242 -10.73 -3.69 31.53
C LYS A 242 -10.12 -3.12 32.81
N ASP A 243 -10.46 -3.67 33.96
CA ASP A 243 -9.98 -3.30 35.28
C ASP A 243 -8.51 -3.68 35.53
N LEU A 244 -7.93 -4.53 34.68
CA LEU A 244 -6.52 -4.95 34.77
C LEU A 244 -5.60 -4.14 33.84
N ILE A 245 -6.14 -3.18 33.06
CA ILE A 245 -5.33 -2.34 32.18
C ILE A 245 -4.43 -1.43 33.03
N PRO A 246 -3.12 -1.33 32.73
CA PRO A 246 -2.21 -0.45 33.46
C PRO A 246 -2.69 1.00 33.48
N ALA A 247 -2.50 1.67 34.63
CA ALA A 247 -2.93 3.05 34.82
C ALA A 247 -2.21 4.06 33.89
N ASP A 248 -1.03 3.70 33.39
CA ASP A 248 -0.22 4.49 32.46
C ASP A 248 -0.48 4.14 30.98
N ALA A 249 -1.47 3.28 30.68
CA ALA A 249 -1.88 3.00 29.31
C ALA A 249 -2.41 4.26 28.60
N VAL A 250 -1.98 4.44 27.35
CA VAL A 250 -2.26 5.61 26.53
C VAL A 250 -3.41 5.31 25.57
N ASN A 251 -4.34 6.25 25.46
CA ASN A 251 -5.43 6.19 24.48
C ASN A 251 -4.94 6.60 23.09
N ILE A 252 -5.33 5.84 22.06
CA ILE A 252 -4.99 6.12 20.65
C ILE A 252 -6.22 6.19 19.74
N GLU A 253 -7.42 6.01 20.30
CA GLU A 253 -8.65 6.22 19.56
C GLU A 253 -8.81 7.67 19.08
N ASN A 254 -9.56 7.84 18.00
CA ASN A 254 -10.02 9.13 17.57
C ASN A 254 -11.19 9.56 18.45
N GLY A 255 -10.94 10.42 19.43
CA GLY A 255 -11.94 10.83 20.43
C GLY A 255 -13.22 11.48 19.89
N SER A 256 -13.24 11.90 18.61
CA SER A 256 -14.42 12.51 17.98
C SER A 256 -15.30 11.50 17.23
N THR A 257 -14.79 10.33 16.90
CA THR A 257 -15.49 9.36 16.02
C THR A 257 -15.52 7.94 16.56
N SER A 258 -14.64 7.59 17.49
CA SER A 258 -14.58 6.25 18.07
C SER A 258 -15.67 6.02 19.10
N ASP A 259 -16.29 4.85 19.07
CA ASP A 259 -17.30 4.47 20.07
C ASP A 259 -16.67 3.80 21.29
N TYR A 260 -15.51 3.16 21.08
CA TYR A 260 -14.76 2.42 22.09
C TYR A 260 -13.33 2.96 22.18
N GLU A 261 -12.77 2.91 23.37
CA GLU A 261 -11.36 3.25 23.59
C GLU A 261 -10.43 2.21 22.96
N VAL A 262 -9.25 2.66 22.55
CA VAL A 262 -8.16 1.79 22.14
C VAL A 262 -6.94 2.21 22.96
N LYS A 263 -6.54 1.34 23.87
CA LYS A 263 -5.43 1.60 24.78
C LYS A 263 -4.18 0.88 24.35
N ILE A 264 -3.02 1.50 24.53
CA ILE A 264 -1.71 0.90 24.33
C ILE A 264 -0.81 1.11 25.55
N TRP A 265 0.05 0.14 25.83
CA TRP A 265 1.11 0.25 26.84
C TRP A 265 2.30 -0.62 26.46
N PHE A 266 3.47 -0.33 27.03
CA PHE A 266 4.69 -1.09 26.77
C PHE A 266 5.10 -1.88 28.01
N VAL A 267 5.49 -3.14 27.81
CA VAL A 267 6.02 -4.02 28.85
C VAL A 267 7.51 -4.25 28.59
N PRO A 268 8.42 -3.56 29.31
CA PRO A 268 9.86 -3.60 29.02
C PRO A 268 10.49 -4.99 29.14
N SER A 269 10.05 -5.81 30.11
CA SER A 269 10.55 -7.17 30.30
C SER A 269 10.23 -8.11 29.14
N GLU A 270 9.28 -7.74 28.29
CA GLU A 270 8.84 -8.51 27.12
C GLU A 270 9.16 -7.82 25.79
N ASN A 271 9.73 -6.61 25.83
CA ASN A 271 9.91 -5.75 24.66
C ASN A 271 8.63 -5.63 23.79
N THR A 272 7.46 -5.66 24.44
CA THR A 272 6.17 -5.82 23.78
C THR A 272 5.28 -4.62 24.05
N VAL A 273 4.72 -4.05 22.99
CA VAL A 273 3.58 -3.13 23.09
C VAL A 273 2.31 -3.95 23.02
N TYR A 274 1.45 -3.78 24.01
CA TYR A 274 0.11 -4.35 23.99
C TYR A 274 -0.89 -3.28 23.54
N TYR A 275 -1.88 -3.69 22.76
CA TYR A 275 -3.08 -2.90 22.49
C TYR A 275 -4.32 -3.62 23.00
N TRP A 276 -5.33 -2.85 23.40
CA TRP A 276 -6.58 -3.38 23.94
C TRP A 276 -7.77 -2.52 23.52
N THR A 277 -8.90 -3.18 23.26
CA THR A 277 -10.21 -2.54 23.06
C THR A 277 -11.32 -3.56 23.31
N GLU A 278 -12.49 -3.10 23.77
CA GLU A 278 -13.71 -3.91 23.82
C GLU A 278 -14.36 -4.09 22.44
N ALA A 279 -13.87 -3.34 21.43
CA ALA A 279 -14.37 -3.40 20.08
C ALA A 279 -13.99 -4.70 19.36
N ASP A 280 -14.89 -5.18 18.52
CA ASP A 280 -14.63 -6.33 17.64
C ASP A 280 -13.66 -5.92 16.51
N LYS A 281 -13.81 -4.68 16.04
CA LYS A 281 -13.01 -4.06 14.97
C LYS A 281 -12.38 -2.72 15.39
N ILE A 282 -11.16 -2.51 14.93
CA ILE A 282 -10.40 -1.27 15.00
C ILE A 282 -10.29 -0.73 13.57
N THR A 283 -11.19 0.18 13.22
CA THR A 283 -11.18 0.83 11.89
C THR A 283 -10.03 1.81 11.82
N LEU A 284 -9.14 1.60 10.84
CA LEU A 284 -8.04 2.50 10.56
C LEU A 284 -8.53 3.76 9.85
N SER A 285 -7.83 4.88 10.09
CA SER A 285 -8.19 6.13 9.44
C SER A 285 -7.91 6.09 7.92
N LYS A 286 -8.52 7.02 7.18
CA LYS A 286 -8.24 7.22 5.74
C LYS A 286 -6.74 7.32 5.44
N ASP A 287 -6.00 7.97 6.32
CA ASP A 287 -4.55 8.05 6.26
C ASP A 287 -3.94 7.05 7.26
N SER A 288 -3.65 5.85 6.77
CA SER A 288 -2.99 4.78 7.51
C SER A 288 -1.48 4.73 7.23
N SER A 289 -0.93 5.77 6.59
CA SER A 289 0.49 5.82 6.26
C SER A 289 1.37 5.85 7.52
N PHE A 290 2.60 5.31 7.39
CA PHE A 290 3.62 5.28 8.45
C PHE A 290 3.29 4.50 9.73
N MET A 291 2.17 3.77 9.80
CA MET A 291 1.68 3.17 11.06
C MET A 291 2.71 2.34 11.82
N PHE A 292 3.43 1.47 11.12
CA PHE A 292 4.52 0.63 11.63
C PHE A 292 5.86 0.93 10.93
N ASP A 293 6.06 2.18 10.47
CA ASP A 293 7.31 2.62 9.86
C ASP A 293 8.45 2.71 10.89
N ARG A 294 9.67 2.42 10.43
CA ARG A 294 10.94 2.59 11.16
C ARG A 294 10.94 1.91 12.53
N MET A 295 10.49 0.67 12.61
CA MET A 295 10.59 -0.14 13.82
C MET A 295 11.70 -1.20 13.63
N PRO A 296 12.99 -0.83 13.83
CA PRO A 296 14.12 -1.66 13.41
C PRO A 296 14.19 -3.04 14.08
N LYS A 297 13.60 -3.17 15.28
CA LYS A 297 13.56 -4.40 16.07
C LYS A 297 12.23 -5.14 16.02
N LEU A 298 11.23 -4.62 15.31
CA LEU A 298 9.90 -5.23 15.29
C LEU A 298 9.94 -6.55 14.53
N GLN A 299 9.55 -7.62 15.20
CA GLN A 299 9.57 -8.98 14.68
C GLN A 299 8.17 -9.51 14.35
N THR A 300 7.17 -9.14 15.16
CA THR A 300 5.79 -9.63 15.01
C THR A 300 4.78 -8.54 15.32
N ILE A 301 3.70 -8.52 14.54
CA ILE A 301 2.54 -7.65 14.77
C ILE A 301 1.28 -8.53 14.74
N ASP A 302 0.46 -8.40 15.77
CA ASP A 302 -0.89 -8.94 15.76
C ASP A 302 -1.85 -7.90 15.15
N LEU A 303 -2.32 -8.16 13.93
CA LEU A 303 -3.27 -7.31 13.21
C LEU A 303 -4.74 -7.71 13.43
N SER A 304 -5.03 -8.59 14.38
CA SER A 304 -6.38 -9.11 14.60
C SER A 304 -7.39 -8.01 14.96
N GLY A 305 -8.48 -7.95 14.19
CA GLY A 305 -9.52 -6.93 14.34
C GLY A 305 -9.21 -5.61 13.66
N PHE A 306 -8.05 -5.42 13.02
CA PHE A 306 -7.80 -4.21 12.24
C PHE A 306 -8.67 -4.24 10.98
N ASP A 307 -9.44 -3.17 10.77
CA ASP A 307 -10.33 -2.99 9.61
C ASP A 307 -9.83 -1.81 8.76
N THR A 308 -9.41 -2.13 7.54
CA THR A 308 -8.84 -1.15 6.60
C THR A 308 -9.82 -0.62 5.57
N SER A 309 -11.13 -0.93 5.71
CA SER A 309 -12.18 -0.58 4.74
C SER A 309 -12.40 0.92 4.48
N GLU A 310 -11.78 1.79 5.28
CA GLU A 310 -11.77 3.24 5.10
C GLU A 310 -10.41 3.81 4.67
N ALA A 311 -9.34 3.01 4.69
CA ALA A 311 -8.01 3.47 4.31
C ALA A 311 -7.96 3.85 2.82
N GLU A 312 -7.46 5.05 2.54
CA GLU A 312 -7.17 5.55 1.19
C GLU A 312 -5.65 5.64 0.94
N ASN A 313 -4.84 5.74 2.01
CA ASN A 313 -3.38 5.82 1.96
C ASN A 313 -2.75 4.81 2.94
N MET A 314 -1.90 3.92 2.42
CA MET A 314 -1.10 2.95 3.19
C MET A 314 0.41 3.09 2.91
N ALA A 315 0.83 4.27 2.45
CA ALA A 315 2.22 4.54 2.16
C ALA A 315 3.08 4.26 3.40
N ARG A 316 4.18 3.52 3.22
CA ARG A 316 5.15 3.25 4.29
C ARG A 316 4.57 2.57 5.54
N MET A 317 3.42 1.91 5.44
CA MET A 317 2.74 1.33 6.61
C MET A 317 3.62 0.33 7.38
N PHE A 318 4.46 -0.46 6.70
CA PHE A 318 5.36 -1.44 7.30
C PHE A 318 6.84 -1.21 6.93
N SER A 319 7.19 -0.01 6.46
CA SER A 319 8.54 0.22 5.92
C SER A 319 9.62 0.31 7.00
N ASN A 320 10.86 0.05 6.64
CA ASN A 320 12.03 0.14 7.51
C ASN A 320 11.89 -0.68 8.80
N SER A 321 11.20 -1.82 8.72
CA SER A 321 11.03 -2.79 9.81
C SER A 321 11.69 -4.11 9.41
N PRO A 322 13.04 -4.14 9.28
CA PRO A 322 13.78 -5.23 8.65
C PRO A 322 13.70 -6.56 9.41
N GLU A 323 13.43 -6.54 10.71
CA GLU A 323 13.31 -7.76 11.52
C GLU A 323 11.93 -8.43 11.45
N LEU A 324 10.95 -7.81 10.77
CA LEU A 324 9.57 -8.29 10.66
C LEU A 324 9.52 -9.63 9.90
N LYS A 325 8.89 -10.64 10.49
CA LYS A 325 8.94 -12.03 9.98
C LYS A 325 7.75 -12.41 9.11
N SER A 326 6.55 -11.95 9.48
CA SER A 326 5.31 -12.26 8.79
C SER A 326 4.25 -11.21 9.10
N LEU A 327 3.22 -11.17 8.25
CA LEU A 327 2.04 -10.33 8.39
C LEU A 327 0.81 -11.18 8.03
N ASP A 328 -0.23 -11.11 8.86
CA ASP A 328 -1.54 -11.68 8.55
C ASP A 328 -2.50 -10.55 8.16
N PHE A 329 -3.03 -10.63 6.94
CA PHE A 329 -3.93 -9.62 6.40
C PHE A 329 -5.41 -10.03 6.45
N SER A 330 -5.78 -11.14 7.09
CA SER A 330 -7.14 -11.73 7.08
C SER A 330 -8.30 -10.76 7.37
N GLY A 331 -8.05 -9.64 8.07
CA GLY A 331 -9.03 -8.57 8.33
C GLY A 331 -9.04 -7.39 7.35
N PHE A 332 -8.14 -7.36 6.35
CA PHE A 332 -7.92 -6.19 5.49
C PHE A 332 -8.94 -6.12 4.35
N ASN A 333 -9.43 -4.91 4.09
CA ASN A 333 -10.19 -4.53 2.92
C ASN A 333 -9.52 -3.31 2.28
N THR A 334 -8.77 -3.54 1.20
CA THR A 334 -7.96 -2.50 0.56
C THR A 334 -8.66 -1.81 -0.61
N GLY A 335 -9.94 -2.08 -0.88
CA GLY A 335 -10.61 -1.63 -2.11
C GLY A 335 -10.72 -0.12 -2.30
N LYS A 336 -10.44 0.68 -1.26
CA LYS A 336 -10.37 2.16 -1.32
C LYS A 336 -8.95 2.72 -1.33
N VAL A 337 -7.93 1.89 -1.13
CA VAL A 337 -6.54 2.33 -1.05
C VAL A 337 -6.07 2.79 -2.43
N LYS A 338 -5.56 4.02 -2.49
CA LYS A 338 -5.02 4.66 -3.69
C LYS A 338 -3.50 4.63 -3.71
N ASP A 339 -2.88 4.64 -2.54
CA ASP A 339 -1.44 4.82 -2.36
C ASP A 339 -0.82 3.68 -1.54
N PHE A 340 0.00 2.86 -2.23
CA PHE A 340 0.84 1.80 -1.64
C PHE A 340 2.33 2.15 -1.67
N THR A 341 2.66 3.44 -1.75
CA THR A 341 4.05 3.90 -1.86
C THR A 341 4.89 3.35 -0.71
N TYR A 342 5.90 2.54 -1.04
CA TYR A 342 6.84 1.96 -0.08
C TYR A 342 6.19 1.17 1.06
N THR A 343 4.98 0.62 0.90
CA THR A 343 4.27 -0.06 2.01
C THR A 343 5.11 -1.12 2.72
N PHE A 344 5.91 -1.91 1.99
CA PHE A 344 6.81 -2.94 2.55
C PHE A 344 8.30 -2.64 2.35
N TYR A 345 8.65 -1.37 2.13
CA TYR A 345 10.02 -0.97 1.85
C TYR A 345 11.00 -1.42 2.96
N ASP A 346 12.09 -2.10 2.58
CA ASP A 346 13.11 -2.62 3.50
C ASP A 346 12.57 -3.55 4.61
N ALA A 347 11.45 -4.25 4.40
CA ALA A 347 10.98 -5.36 5.25
C ALA A 347 11.80 -6.64 4.99
N LYS A 348 13.10 -6.58 5.29
CA LYS A 348 14.14 -7.48 4.79
C LYS A 348 14.00 -8.95 5.13
N ASN A 349 13.34 -9.32 6.23
CA ASN A 349 13.24 -10.70 6.72
C ASN A 349 11.95 -11.44 6.33
N ILE A 350 11.00 -10.78 5.66
CA ILE A 350 9.78 -11.46 5.19
C ILE A 350 10.15 -12.38 4.01
N GLU A 351 10.03 -13.69 4.21
CA GLU A 351 10.34 -14.69 3.16
C GLU A 351 9.16 -14.99 2.24
N SER A 352 7.93 -14.80 2.72
CA SER A 352 6.71 -15.09 1.97
C SER A 352 5.66 -14.02 2.28
N LEU A 353 5.02 -13.50 1.24
CA LEU A 353 3.96 -12.51 1.35
C LEU A 353 2.78 -12.90 0.45
N ASP A 354 1.63 -13.18 1.07
CA ASP A 354 0.39 -13.48 0.35
C ASP A 354 -0.55 -12.28 0.39
N LEU A 355 -0.81 -11.70 -0.77
CA LEU A 355 -1.68 -10.53 -0.95
C LEU A 355 -2.91 -10.86 -1.82
N SER A 356 -3.27 -12.14 -1.97
CA SER A 356 -4.41 -12.57 -2.79
C SER A 356 -5.77 -11.97 -2.37
N MET A 357 -5.87 -11.47 -1.15
CA MET A 357 -7.06 -10.79 -0.65
C MET A 357 -7.08 -9.28 -0.88
N PHE A 358 -5.99 -8.69 -1.41
CA PHE A 358 -5.94 -7.27 -1.69
C PHE A 358 -6.77 -6.97 -2.93
N ASP A 359 -7.79 -6.11 -2.77
CA ASP A 359 -8.42 -5.38 -3.87
C ASP A 359 -7.62 -4.10 -4.13
N THR A 360 -7.03 -4.01 -5.32
CA THR A 360 -6.21 -2.86 -5.76
C THR A 360 -6.87 -2.08 -6.89
N SER A 361 -8.17 -2.30 -7.14
CA SER A 361 -8.91 -1.66 -8.23
C SER A 361 -8.96 -0.13 -8.15
N SER A 362 -8.81 0.45 -6.96
CA SER A 362 -8.71 1.89 -6.73
C SER A 362 -7.28 2.45 -6.70
N THR A 363 -6.27 1.58 -6.76
CA THR A 363 -4.87 1.97 -6.59
C THR A 363 -4.38 2.83 -7.76
N THR A 364 -3.71 3.94 -7.45
CA THR A 364 -3.09 4.85 -8.43
C THR A 364 -1.57 4.82 -8.40
N THR A 365 -0.93 4.47 -7.28
CA THR A 365 0.53 4.35 -7.18
C THR A 365 0.95 3.12 -6.41
N MET A 366 1.95 2.41 -6.96
CA MET A 366 2.62 1.26 -6.35
C MET A 366 4.15 1.52 -6.24
N TYR A 367 4.53 2.80 -6.16
CA TYR A 367 5.92 3.23 -6.08
C TYR A 367 6.66 2.47 -4.97
N GLY A 368 7.63 1.63 -5.33
CA GLY A 368 8.54 1.00 -4.37
C GLY A 368 7.87 0.06 -3.37
N MET A 369 6.65 -0.42 -3.67
CA MET A 369 5.82 -1.19 -2.73
C MET A 369 6.56 -2.34 -2.05
N PHE A 370 7.43 -3.05 -2.79
CA PHE A 370 8.23 -4.19 -2.31
C PHE A 370 9.74 -3.91 -2.33
N ASN A 371 10.18 -2.65 -2.45
CA ASN A 371 11.60 -2.34 -2.60
C ASN A 371 12.40 -2.77 -1.37
N GLY A 372 13.51 -3.49 -1.58
CA GLY A 372 14.43 -3.87 -0.50
C GLY A 372 13.99 -5.07 0.34
N MET A 373 12.95 -5.82 -0.05
CA MET A 373 12.56 -7.08 0.60
C MET A 373 13.52 -8.22 0.23
N THR A 374 14.77 -8.14 0.68
CA THR A 374 15.88 -8.99 0.21
C THR A 374 15.72 -10.48 0.51
N ALA A 375 14.93 -10.89 1.51
CA ALA A 375 14.67 -12.30 1.81
C ALA A 375 13.41 -12.87 1.13
N LEU A 376 12.63 -12.05 0.41
CA LEU A 376 11.37 -12.45 -0.20
C LEU A 376 11.60 -13.51 -1.27
N LYS A 377 11.06 -14.71 -1.05
CA LYS A 377 11.14 -15.87 -1.96
C LYS A 377 9.81 -16.12 -2.67
N ASN A 378 8.69 -15.91 -1.96
CA ASN A 378 7.35 -16.16 -2.46
C ASN A 378 6.50 -14.89 -2.35
N LEU A 379 5.96 -14.42 -3.46
CA LEU A 379 5.08 -13.26 -3.52
C LEU A 379 3.81 -13.63 -4.28
N ASN A 380 2.66 -13.63 -3.61
CA ASN A 380 1.37 -13.84 -4.27
C ASN A 380 0.65 -12.50 -4.46
N ILE A 381 0.63 -12.03 -5.72
CA ILE A 381 -0.02 -10.78 -6.16
C ILE A 381 -1.08 -11.05 -7.23
N SER A 382 -1.61 -12.29 -7.29
CA SER A 382 -2.56 -12.74 -8.33
C SER A 382 -3.86 -11.94 -8.39
N SER A 383 -4.27 -11.29 -7.29
CA SER A 383 -5.47 -10.46 -7.23
C SER A 383 -5.28 -9.02 -7.71
N PHE A 384 -4.06 -8.62 -8.06
CA PHE A 384 -3.76 -7.21 -8.35
C PHE A 384 -4.47 -6.74 -9.63
N ASN A 385 -5.24 -5.66 -9.51
CA ASN A 385 -5.82 -4.93 -10.63
C ASN A 385 -5.07 -3.61 -10.81
N THR A 386 -4.21 -3.54 -11.82
CA THR A 386 -3.32 -2.39 -12.04
C THR A 386 -3.83 -1.36 -13.05
N GLN A 387 -5.07 -1.49 -13.54
CA GLN A 387 -5.63 -0.64 -14.62
C GLN A 387 -5.63 0.87 -14.34
N ASN A 388 -5.55 1.26 -13.06
CA ASN A 388 -5.56 2.65 -12.59
C ASN A 388 -4.19 3.15 -12.14
N VAL A 389 -3.17 2.28 -12.11
CA VAL A 389 -1.83 2.62 -11.62
C VAL A 389 -1.09 3.46 -12.66
N THR A 390 -0.52 4.58 -12.22
CA THR A 390 0.26 5.50 -13.07
C THR A 390 1.76 5.47 -12.76
N GLU A 391 2.14 4.96 -11.59
CA GLU A 391 3.51 4.95 -11.06
C GLU A 391 3.88 3.56 -10.54
N MET A 392 4.92 2.95 -11.13
CA MET A 392 5.45 1.63 -10.77
C MET A 392 6.98 1.64 -10.61
N GLN A 393 7.59 2.83 -10.55
CA GLN A 393 9.03 2.92 -10.33
C GLN A 393 9.44 2.18 -9.05
N GLU A 394 10.59 1.53 -9.08
CA GLU A 394 11.21 0.83 -7.95
C GLU A 394 10.36 -0.31 -7.33
N MET A 395 9.21 -0.68 -7.90
CA MET A 395 8.22 -1.56 -7.25
C MET A 395 8.80 -2.87 -6.72
N PHE A 396 9.71 -3.51 -7.46
CA PHE A 396 10.38 -4.76 -7.09
C PHE A 396 11.90 -4.60 -6.88
N GLN A 397 12.39 -3.37 -6.76
CA GLN A 397 13.82 -3.11 -6.63
C GLN A 397 14.44 -3.86 -5.43
N TYR A 398 15.66 -4.40 -5.61
CA TYR A 398 16.44 -5.13 -4.60
C TYR A 398 15.77 -6.38 -4.00
N ASN A 399 14.78 -6.99 -4.66
CA ASN A 399 14.24 -8.30 -4.25
C ASN A 399 15.18 -9.43 -4.71
N SER A 400 16.35 -9.52 -4.09
CA SER A 400 17.43 -10.40 -4.52
C SER A 400 17.16 -11.89 -4.26
N SER A 401 16.17 -12.27 -3.44
CA SER A 401 15.83 -13.69 -3.19
C SER A 401 14.71 -14.24 -4.09
N LEU A 402 13.98 -13.39 -4.82
CA LEU A 402 12.94 -13.85 -5.74
C LEU A 402 13.57 -14.64 -6.88
N THR A 403 13.00 -15.82 -7.18
CA THR A 403 13.41 -16.68 -8.30
C THR A 403 12.43 -16.62 -9.47
N SER A 404 11.18 -16.25 -9.20
CA SER A 404 10.11 -16.08 -10.19
C SER A 404 9.18 -14.95 -9.77
N LEU A 405 8.48 -14.37 -10.73
CA LEU A 405 7.50 -13.30 -10.53
C LEU A 405 6.45 -13.38 -11.65
N ASP A 406 5.19 -13.57 -11.27
CA ASP A 406 4.07 -13.61 -12.23
C ASP A 406 3.43 -12.22 -12.36
N LEU A 407 3.41 -11.70 -13.60
CA LEU A 407 2.96 -10.36 -13.97
C LEU A 407 1.97 -10.37 -15.15
N LEU A 408 1.52 -11.56 -15.59
CA LEU A 408 0.73 -11.69 -16.83
C LEU A 408 -0.62 -10.97 -16.76
N HIS A 409 -1.15 -10.74 -15.56
CA HIS A 409 -2.40 -10.04 -15.30
C HIS A 409 -2.25 -8.52 -15.17
N PHE A 410 -1.03 -7.97 -15.24
CA PHE A 410 -0.83 -6.53 -15.09
C PHE A 410 -1.33 -5.75 -16.32
N ASP A 411 -2.12 -4.71 -16.08
CA ASP A 411 -2.49 -3.68 -17.05
C ASP A 411 -1.68 -2.42 -16.80
N THR A 412 -0.67 -2.17 -17.65
CA THR A 412 0.24 -1.03 -17.48
C THR A 412 -0.11 0.16 -18.39
N ARG A 413 -1.27 0.17 -19.04
CA ARG A 413 -1.62 1.18 -20.08
C ARG A 413 -1.58 2.63 -19.58
N LYS A 414 -1.77 2.86 -18.27
CA LYS A 414 -1.71 4.19 -17.65
C LYS A 414 -0.36 4.53 -17.01
N VAL A 415 0.56 3.58 -16.94
CA VAL A 415 1.85 3.77 -16.28
C VAL A 415 2.72 4.76 -17.06
N THR A 416 3.28 5.72 -16.35
CA THR A 416 4.15 6.77 -16.93
C THR A 416 5.60 6.66 -16.48
N ASN A 417 5.88 5.92 -15.40
CA ASN A 417 7.20 5.78 -14.82
C ASN A 417 7.47 4.33 -14.41
N MET A 418 8.52 3.72 -15.00
CA MET A 418 9.00 2.35 -14.72
C MET A 418 10.49 2.35 -14.31
N LYS A 419 11.02 3.51 -13.89
CA LYS A 419 12.40 3.63 -13.41
C LYS A 419 12.71 2.54 -12.37
N SER A 420 13.81 1.83 -12.57
CA SER A 420 14.34 0.84 -11.61
C SER A 420 13.35 -0.25 -11.16
N MET A 421 12.26 -0.49 -11.91
CA MET A 421 11.17 -1.38 -11.48
C MET A 421 11.63 -2.79 -11.10
N PHE A 422 12.62 -3.34 -11.84
CA PHE A 422 13.20 -4.66 -11.62
C PHE A 422 14.69 -4.60 -11.23
N TYR A 423 15.15 -3.45 -10.74
CA TYR A 423 16.56 -3.23 -10.42
C TYR A 423 17.08 -4.24 -9.38
N ASN A 424 18.16 -4.95 -9.70
CA ASN A 424 18.79 -5.98 -8.85
C ASN A 424 17.85 -7.13 -8.43
N LEU A 425 16.95 -7.58 -9.31
CA LEU A 425 16.32 -8.91 -9.21
C LEU A 425 17.34 -10.01 -9.57
N SER A 426 18.38 -10.17 -8.75
CA SER A 426 19.58 -10.93 -9.08
C SER A 426 19.40 -12.46 -9.11
N ASN A 427 18.27 -12.99 -8.65
CA ASN A 427 17.98 -14.43 -8.65
C ASN A 427 16.82 -14.84 -9.59
N VAL A 428 16.10 -13.89 -10.19
CA VAL A 428 15.05 -14.20 -11.16
C VAL A 428 15.67 -14.75 -12.44
N THR A 429 15.15 -15.89 -12.91
CA THR A 429 15.68 -16.61 -14.09
C THR A 429 14.91 -16.32 -15.37
N SER A 430 13.68 -15.80 -15.27
CA SER A 430 12.86 -15.39 -16.40
C SER A 430 11.91 -14.26 -16.00
N LEU A 431 11.60 -13.38 -16.96
CA LEU A 431 10.61 -12.32 -16.80
C LEU A 431 9.71 -12.32 -18.03
N ASP A 432 8.44 -12.67 -17.85
CA ASP A 432 7.43 -12.53 -18.89
C ASP A 432 6.74 -11.18 -18.76
N LEU A 433 6.94 -10.32 -19.75
CA LEU A 433 6.40 -8.96 -19.82
C LEU A 433 5.44 -8.80 -21.00
N SER A 434 4.88 -9.89 -21.53
CA SER A 434 4.01 -9.86 -22.70
C SER A 434 2.71 -9.06 -22.51
N SER A 435 2.25 -8.91 -21.26
CA SER A 435 1.09 -8.09 -20.89
C SER A 435 1.37 -6.58 -20.84
N PHE A 436 2.65 -6.17 -20.82
CA PHE A 436 3.01 -4.77 -20.61
C PHE A 436 2.67 -3.92 -21.84
N ASP A 437 2.01 -2.80 -21.58
CA ASP A 437 1.80 -1.71 -22.52
C ASP A 437 2.56 -0.47 -22.01
N THR A 438 3.61 -0.08 -22.75
CA THR A 438 4.51 1.00 -22.33
C THR A 438 4.27 2.32 -23.07
N ARG A 439 3.18 2.47 -23.84
CA ARG A 439 2.92 3.64 -24.72
C ARG A 439 2.90 5.00 -24.02
N ASN A 440 2.76 5.01 -22.69
CA ASN A 440 2.70 6.21 -21.87
C ASN A 440 3.94 6.41 -20.97
N VAL A 441 4.88 5.46 -20.98
CA VAL A 441 6.07 5.50 -20.14
C VAL A 441 7.07 6.54 -20.65
N LYS A 442 7.59 7.36 -19.74
CA LYS A 442 8.59 8.40 -20.01
C LYS A 442 9.97 8.09 -19.44
N GLN A 443 10.03 7.31 -18.36
CA GLN A 443 11.27 6.99 -17.65
C GLN A 443 11.44 5.47 -17.55
N MET A 444 12.54 4.95 -18.11
CA MET A 444 12.93 3.54 -18.06
C MET A 444 14.37 3.34 -17.57
N ASN A 445 14.97 4.38 -16.97
CA ASN A 445 16.34 4.27 -16.49
C ASN A 445 16.45 3.17 -15.42
N ASP A 446 17.52 2.39 -15.53
CA ASP A 446 17.89 1.28 -14.65
C ASP A 446 16.82 0.19 -14.49
N MET A 447 15.81 0.13 -15.37
CA MET A 447 14.63 -0.74 -15.22
C MET A 447 15.00 -2.22 -15.02
N PHE A 448 15.99 -2.74 -15.75
CA PHE A 448 16.48 -4.11 -15.65
C PHE A 448 17.94 -4.20 -15.15
N GLN A 449 18.48 -3.11 -14.60
CA GLN A 449 19.87 -3.12 -14.17
C GLN A 449 20.09 -4.19 -13.09
N GLY A 450 21.09 -5.05 -13.27
CA GLY A 450 21.43 -6.09 -12.30
C GLY A 450 20.45 -7.27 -12.24
N VAL A 451 19.50 -7.38 -13.17
CA VAL A 451 18.71 -8.61 -13.40
C VAL A 451 19.64 -9.67 -14.00
N SER A 452 20.50 -10.24 -13.17
CA SER A 452 21.75 -10.84 -13.62
C SER A 452 21.62 -12.26 -14.15
N LYS A 453 20.50 -12.96 -13.89
CA LYS A 453 20.28 -14.37 -14.25
C LYS A 453 19.30 -14.62 -15.40
N VAL A 454 18.75 -13.57 -16.02
CA VAL A 454 17.85 -13.70 -17.18
C VAL A 454 18.68 -13.83 -18.46
N PRO A 455 18.64 -14.97 -19.18
CA PRO A 455 19.44 -15.17 -20.39
C PRO A 455 18.82 -14.54 -21.64
N THR A 456 17.49 -14.38 -21.66
CA THR A 456 16.73 -13.82 -22.79
C THR A 456 15.63 -12.92 -22.27
N LEU A 457 15.47 -11.73 -22.86
CA LEU A 457 14.42 -10.78 -22.49
C LEU A 457 13.64 -10.36 -23.74
N ARG A 458 12.33 -10.63 -23.77
CA ARG A 458 11.46 -10.32 -24.91
C ARG A 458 10.74 -9.00 -24.69
N LEU A 459 10.97 -8.03 -25.56
CA LEU A 459 10.45 -6.65 -25.45
C LEU A 459 9.72 -6.16 -26.72
N ASN A 460 9.29 -7.08 -27.59
CA ASN A 460 8.67 -6.73 -28.88
C ASN A 460 7.38 -5.91 -28.73
N ASN A 461 6.70 -6.00 -27.59
CA ASN A 461 5.50 -5.25 -27.24
C ASN A 461 5.80 -3.83 -26.68
N PHE A 462 7.06 -3.49 -26.41
CA PHE A 462 7.40 -2.19 -25.83
C PHE A 462 7.28 -1.09 -26.89
N ASN A 463 6.48 -0.07 -26.58
CA ASN A 463 6.46 1.22 -27.25
C ASN A 463 7.28 2.22 -26.41
N THR A 464 8.36 2.75 -26.99
CA THR A 464 9.28 3.67 -26.32
C THR A 464 9.24 5.11 -26.88
N GLU A 465 8.27 5.46 -27.72
CA GLU A 465 8.17 6.78 -28.40
C GLU A 465 8.22 7.97 -27.43
N LYS A 466 7.73 7.78 -26.20
CA LYS A 466 7.68 8.83 -25.16
C LYS A 466 8.82 8.77 -24.16
N VAL A 467 9.74 7.80 -24.27
CA VAL A 467 10.82 7.61 -23.30
C VAL A 467 11.90 8.66 -23.51
N GLU A 468 12.28 9.34 -22.42
CA GLU A 468 13.28 10.41 -22.43
C GLU A 468 14.62 9.98 -21.80
N ASN A 469 14.61 8.94 -20.97
CA ASN A 469 15.78 8.44 -20.26
C ASN A 469 15.83 6.90 -20.25
N MET A 470 16.94 6.36 -20.78
CA MET A 470 17.25 4.91 -20.83
C MET A 470 18.60 4.60 -20.16
N SER A 471 19.14 5.50 -19.33
CA SER A 471 20.42 5.26 -18.65
C SER A 471 20.35 3.96 -17.84
N GLY A 472 21.38 3.13 -17.94
CA GLY A 472 21.51 1.89 -17.19
C GLY A 472 20.44 0.81 -17.46
N MET A 473 19.55 0.98 -18.45
CA MET A 473 18.35 0.13 -18.59
C MET A 473 18.64 -1.37 -18.55
N PHE A 474 19.73 -1.83 -19.17
CA PHE A 474 20.17 -3.24 -19.21
C PHE A 474 21.52 -3.47 -18.52
N ALA A 475 22.01 -2.50 -17.73
CA ALA A 475 23.34 -2.58 -17.15
C ALA A 475 23.49 -3.80 -16.23
N TYR A 476 24.63 -4.47 -16.27
CA TYR A 476 24.99 -5.61 -15.43
C TYR A 476 24.05 -6.82 -15.51
N MET A 477 23.24 -6.94 -16.57
CA MET A 477 22.54 -8.19 -16.91
C MET A 477 23.55 -9.24 -17.41
N SER A 478 24.27 -9.85 -16.45
CA SER A 478 25.51 -10.59 -16.72
C SER A 478 25.31 -11.89 -17.49
N GLU A 479 24.14 -12.52 -17.37
CA GLU A 479 23.78 -13.74 -18.09
C GLU A 479 23.01 -13.50 -19.40
N LEU A 480 22.69 -12.25 -19.76
CA LEU A 480 21.92 -11.94 -20.97
C LEU A 480 22.70 -12.31 -22.24
N GLU A 481 22.13 -13.19 -23.05
CA GLU A 481 22.73 -13.72 -24.30
C GLU A 481 22.03 -13.18 -25.55
N ASP A 482 20.74 -12.88 -25.47
CA ASP A 482 19.90 -12.41 -26.58
C ASP A 482 19.01 -11.24 -26.14
N LEU A 483 18.99 -10.18 -26.96
CA LEU A 483 18.21 -8.97 -26.72
C LEU A 483 17.83 -8.32 -28.06
N ASP A 484 16.53 -8.25 -28.33
CA ASP A 484 15.97 -7.52 -29.46
C ASP A 484 15.46 -6.13 -29.01
N VAL A 485 16.07 -5.07 -29.56
CA VAL A 485 15.69 -3.66 -29.34
C VAL A 485 15.25 -2.99 -30.65
N SER A 486 14.92 -3.76 -31.68
CA SER A 486 14.55 -3.24 -33.00
C SER A 486 13.24 -2.44 -33.00
N SER A 487 12.35 -2.70 -32.04
CA SER A 487 11.09 -1.96 -31.85
C SER A 487 11.26 -0.60 -31.16
N PHE A 488 12.44 -0.29 -30.63
CA PHE A 488 12.63 0.91 -29.81
C PHE A 488 12.66 2.18 -30.70
N ASP A 489 11.80 3.15 -30.38
CA ASP A 489 11.90 4.53 -30.86
C ASP A 489 12.67 5.37 -29.82
N THR A 490 13.87 5.80 -30.17
CA THR A 490 14.74 6.57 -29.27
C THR A 490 14.78 8.06 -29.59
N ARG A 491 13.91 8.59 -30.47
CA ARG A 491 13.95 10.01 -30.91
C ARG A 491 13.89 11.03 -29.79
N ARG A 492 13.28 10.68 -28.65
CA ARG A 492 13.15 11.56 -27.47
C ARG A 492 14.17 11.28 -26.37
N VAL A 493 14.97 10.23 -26.51
CA VAL A 493 15.95 9.84 -25.49
C VAL A 493 17.08 10.86 -25.46
N THR A 494 17.36 11.42 -24.29
CA THR A 494 18.43 12.40 -24.07
C THR A 494 19.62 11.81 -23.31
N ASN A 495 19.41 10.69 -22.60
CA ASN A 495 20.43 10.03 -21.77
C ASN A 495 20.45 8.52 -22.04
N MET A 496 21.59 8.02 -22.50
CA MET A 496 21.89 6.59 -22.74
C MET A 496 23.08 6.11 -21.89
N TYR A 497 23.43 6.84 -20.83
CA TYR A 497 24.58 6.53 -19.98
C TYR A 497 24.50 5.08 -19.47
N GLY A 498 25.52 4.28 -19.75
CA GLY A 498 25.61 2.91 -19.25
C GLY A 498 24.54 1.94 -19.74
N MET A 499 23.74 2.26 -20.77
CA MET A 499 22.53 1.50 -21.15
C MET A 499 22.76 -0.02 -21.28
N PHE A 500 23.90 -0.46 -21.85
CA PHE A 500 24.27 -1.87 -22.02
C PHE A 500 25.52 -2.28 -21.22
N SER A 501 25.97 -1.42 -20.28
CA SER A 501 27.22 -1.62 -19.54
C SER A 501 27.24 -2.95 -18.80
N GLY A 502 28.28 -3.76 -18.99
CA GLY A 502 28.46 -5.02 -18.26
C GLY A 502 27.52 -6.16 -18.67
N THR A 503 26.87 -6.09 -19.85
CA THR A 503 26.15 -7.22 -20.48
C THR A 503 27.15 -8.23 -21.08
N LYS A 504 27.90 -8.89 -20.19
CA LYS A 504 29.12 -9.63 -20.55
C LYS A 504 28.94 -10.83 -21.46
N LYS A 505 27.72 -11.37 -21.60
CA LYS A 505 27.41 -12.53 -22.44
C LYS A 505 26.67 -12.21 -23.74
N LEU A 506 26.29 -10.94 -23.97
CA LEU A 506 25.53 -10.54 -25.16
C LEU A 506 26.42 -10.60 -26.40
N ARG A 507 26.10 -11.52 -27.34
CA ARG A 507 26.95 -11.82 -28.51
C ARG A 507 26.64 -10.96 -29.74
N SER A 508 25.43 -10.43 -29.81
CA SER A 508 24.97 -9.56 -30.89
C SER A 508 24.06 -8.48 -30.33
N LEU A 509 24.17 -7.28 -30.87
CA LEU A 509 23.31 -6.16 -30.52
C LEU A 509 23.05 -5.33 -31.77
N ASN A 510 21.79 -5.20 -32.17
CA ASN A 510 21.39 -4.36 -33.30
C ASN A 510 20.79 -3.04 -32.79
N VAL A 511 21.52 -1.93 -33.01
CA VAL A 511 21.10 -0.56 -32.65
C VAL A 511 20.91 0.34 -33.87
N THR A 512 20.76 -0.25 -35.06
CA THR A 512 20.68 0.50 -36.32
C THR A 512 19.40 1.33 -36.46
N ASN A 513 18.36 1.01 -35.69
CA ASN A 513 17.11 1.76 -35.59
C ASN A 513 17.20 2.97 -34.64
N PHE A 514 18.26 3.09 -33.83
CA PHE A 514 18.34 4.15 -32.83
C PHE A 514 18.51 5.52 -33.49
N ASN A 515 17.65 6.46 -33.11
CA ASN A 515 17.81 7.88 -33.37
C ASN A 515 18.47 8.54 -32.14
N THR A 516 19.69 9.06 -32.31
CA THR A 516 20.47 9.64 -31.21
C THR A 516 20.58 11.17 -31.28
N ASN A 517 19.80 11.84 -32.13
CA ASN A 517 19.91 13.29 -32.37
C ASN A 517 19.76 14.14 -31.09
N ALA A 518 18.95 13.68 -30.13
CA ALA A 518 18.68 14.36 -28.87
C ALA A 518 19.60 13.91 -27.71
N VAL A 519 20.44 12.89 -27.93
CA VAL A 519 21.25 12.30 -26.86
C VAL A 519 22.42 13.22 -26.52
N THR A 520 22.55 13.56 -25.24
CA THR A 520 23.64 14.42 -24.73
C THR A 520 24.66 13.65 -23.89
N ASN A 521 24.31 12.46 -23.40
CA ASN A 521 25.16 11.61 -22.57
C ASN A 521 25.17 10.16 -23.07
N MET A 522 26.34 9.69 -23.51
CA MET A 522 26.63 8.31 -23.96
C MET A 522 27.75 7.67 -23.13
N GLY A 523 28.13 8.26 -22.00
CA GLY A 523 29.15 7.72 -21.11
C GLY A 523 28.82 6.27 -20.73
N TYR A 524 29.83 5.41 -20.76
CA TYR A 524 29.74 3.99 -20.42
C TYR A 524 28.76 3.13 -21.23
N MET A 525 28.15 3.64 -22.31
CA MET A 525 27.00 3.00 -22.98
C MET A 525 27.22 1.52 -23.32
N PHE A 526 28.42 1.15 -23.80
CA PHE A 526 28.80 -0.22 -24.18
C PHE A 526 29.97 -0.78 -23.34
N THR A 527 30.25 -0.20 -22.16
CA THR A 527 31.38 -0.61 -21.33
C THR A 527 31.30 -2.10 -20.94
N ASN A 528 32.43 -2.80 -20.96
CA ASN A 528 32.57 -4.19 -20.52
C ASN A 528 31.63 -5.20 -21.24
N MET A 529 31.21 -4.91 -22.48
CA MET A 529 30.57 -5.89 -23.36
C MET A 529 31.62 -6.84 -23.97
N ALA A 530 32.25 -7.64 -23.12
CA ALA A 530 33.52 -8.30 -23.40
C ALA A 530 33.48 -9.33 -24.55
N VAL A 531 32.33 -9.94 -24.82
CA VAL A 531 32.17 -10.99 -25.86
C VAL A 531 31.59 -10.47 -27.19
N LEU A 532 31.17 -9.20 -27.25
CA LEU A 532 30.59 -8.64 -28.47
C LEU A 532 31.68 -8.45 -29.53
N GLU A 533 31.54 -9.14 -30.67
CA GLU A 533 32.56 -9.13 -31.73
C GLU A 533 32.33 -8.04 -32.80
N ASN A 534 31.09 -7.62 -32.98
CA ASN A 534 30.67 -6.65 -33.99
C ASN A 534 29.64 -5.68 -33.40
N LEU A 535 29.77 -4.39 -33.71
CA LEU A 535 28.83 -3.34 -33.33
C LEU A 535 28.71 -2.33 -34.47
N ASN A 536 27.50 -2.12 -34.98
CA ASN A 536 27.22 -1.12 -36.00
C ASN A 536 26.58 0.12 -35.35
N VAL A 537 27.31 1.22 -35.33
CA VAL A 537 26.88 2.53 -34.80
C VAL A 537 26.87 3.61 -35.87
N ASN A 538 26.85 3.25 -37.15
CA ASN A 538 26.95 4.22 -38.25
C ASN A 538 25.75 5.19 -38.30
N ASN A 539 24.60 4.82 -37.76
CA ASN A 539 23.41 5.68 -37.68
C ASN A 539 23.47 6.70 -36.54
N PHE A 540 24.48 6.65 -35.65
CA PHE A 540 24.53 7.52 -34.49
C PHE A 540 24.91 8.94 -34.93
N ASN A 541 24.03 9.89 -34.66
CA ASN A 541 24.36 11.30 -34.63
C ASN A 541 24.82 11.67 -33.21
N THR A 542 26.06 12.12 -33.08
CA THR A 542 26.65 12.50 -31.80
C THR A 542 26.85 14.00 -31.63
N SER A 543 26.35 14.84 -32.54
CA SER A 543 26.60 16.29 -32.52
C SER A 543 26.10 16.99 -31.26
N ALA A 544 25.12 16.42 -30.55
CA ALA A 544 24.62 16.94 -29.27
C ALA A 544 25.33 16.34 -28.03
N VAL A 545 26.19 15.34 -28.22
CA VAL A 545 26.81 14.59 -27.11
C VAL A 545 27.91 15.41 -26.46
N THR A 546 27.86 15.48 -25.13
CA THR A 546 28.87 16.18 -24.30
C THR A 546 29.72 15.23 -23.46
N ASN A 547 29.25 14.00 -23.23
CA ASN A 547 29.96 12.99 -22.46
C ASN A 547 30.00 11.63 -23.19
N MET A 548 31.21 11.14 -23.46
CA MET A 548 31.52 9.83 -24.07
C MET A 548 32.53 9.02 -23.23
N ASN A 549 32.69 9.36 -21.94
CA ASN A 549 33.67 8.68 -21.11
C ASN A 549 33.40 7.17 -21.04
N ASN A 550 34.46 6.37 -21.18
CA ASN A 550 34.40 4.91 -21.16
C ASN A 550 33.41 4.24 -22.15
N MET A 551 32.89 4.95 -23.15
CA MET A 551 31.77 4.46 -24.00
C MET A 551 31.98 3.05 -24.55
N PHE A 552 33.20 2.72 -25.00
CA PHE A 552 33.57 1.41 -25.54
C PHE A 552 34.62 0.66 -24.68
N SER A 553 34.85 1.15 -23.45
CA SER A 553 35.85 0.61 -22.54
C SER A 553 35.61 -0.87 -22.24
N GLY A 554 36.64 -1.72 -22.32
CA GLY A 554 36.55 -3.14 -21.98
C GLY A 554 35.84 -4.02 -23.02
N MET A 555 35.56 -3.51 -24.23
CA MET A 555 35.07 -4.32 -25.35
C MET A 555 36.21 -5.16 -25.95
N THR A 556 36.67 -6.16 -25.21
CA THR A 556 37.91 -6.89 -25.52
C THR A 556 37.86 -7.76 -26.78
N SER A 557 36.67 -8.16 -27.25
CA SER A 557 36.50 -9.00 -28.44
C SER A 557 36.14 -8.24 -29.71
N LEU A 558 35.89 -6.93 -29.63
CA LEU A 558 35.45 -6.12 -30.76
C LEU A 558 36.61 -5.90 -31.75
N ARG A 559 36.47 -6.41 -32.97
CA ARG A 559 37.58 -6.45 -33.96
C ARG A 559 37.71 -5.19 -34.80
N SER A 560 36.61 -4.49 -35.02
CA SER A 560 36.57 -3.26 -35.80
C SER A 560 35.47 -2.34 -35.26
N LEU A 561 35.66 -1.03 -35.44
CA LEU A 561 34.70 -0.02 -35.01
C LEU A 561 34.72 1.14 -36.01
N ASN A 562 33.60 1.37 -36.70
CA ASN A 562 33.45 2.51 -37.60
C ASN A 562 32.87 3.71 -36.84
N LEU A 563 33.63 4.80 -36.77
CA LEU A 563 33.26 6.04 -36.08
C LEU A 563 33.15 7.23 -37.04
N SER A 564 33.11 7.01 -38.35
CA SER A 564 33.15 8.08 -39.36
C SER A 564 32.03 9.13 -39.26
N ASN A 565 30.89 8.77 -38.67
CA ASN A 565 29.74 9.67 -38.48
C ASN A 565 29.74 10.38 -37.12
N PHE A 566 30.73 10.15 -36.26
CA PHE A 566 30.79 10.81 -34.96
C PHE A 566 31.19 12.28 -35.15
N ASP A 567 30.35 13.19 -34.67
CA ASP A 567 30.71 14.58 -34.42
C ASP A 567 31.03 14.72 -32.94
N THR A 568 32.28 15.04 -32.61
CA THR A 568 32.74 15.19 -31.22
C THR A 568 32.95 16.66 -30.83
N ALA A 569 32.56 17.62 -31.66
CA ALA A 569 32.84 19.04 -31.42
C ALA A 569 32.30 19.56 -30.09
N ASN A 570 31.21 18.97 -29.56
CA ASN A 570 30.60 19.34 -28.29
C ASN A 570 31.03 18.46 -27.10
N VAL A 571 31.86 17.44 -27.33
CA VAL A 571 32.30 16.51 -26.28
C VAL A 571 33.28 17.19 -25.33
N LYS A 572 33.00 17.07 -24.03
CA LYS A 572 33.82 17.60 -22.93
C LYS A 572 34.63 16.52 -22.23
N ASP A 573 34.08 15.32 -22.10
CA ASP A 573 34.75 14.18 -21.46
C ASP A 573 34.72 12.95 -22.38
N MET A 574 35.90 12.43 -22.70
CA MET A 574 36.11 11.17 -23.43
C MET A 574 37.19 10.30 -22.75
N GLY A 575 37.43 10.52 -21.45
CA GLY A 575 38.33 9.70 -20.65
C GLY A 575 37.97 8.22 -20.74
N GLY A 576 38.95 7.38 -21.01
CA GLY A 576 38.80 5.93 -21.08
C GLY A 576 37.95 5.42 -22.25
N MET A 577 37.58 6.25 -23.24
CA MET A 577 36.63 5.88 -24.29
C MET A 577 36.96 4.54 -24.99
N PHE A 578 38.24 4.26 -25.23
CA PHE A 578 38.73 3.03 -25.88
C PHE A 578 39.60 2.15 -24.96
N HIS A 579 39.54 2.39 -23.65
CA HIS A 579 40.33 1.67 -22.64
C HIS A 579 40.10 0.15 -22.75
N ASN A 580 41.15 -0.66 -22.67
CA ASN A 580 41.10 -2.13 -22.76
C ASN A 580 40.44 -2.69 -24.05
N MET A 581 40.38 -1.94 -25.16
CA MET A 581 39.98 -2.50 -26.46
C MET A 581 41.14 -3.28 -27.10
N LYS A 582 41.38 -4.50 -26.59
CA LYS A 582 42.59 -5.29 -26.86
C LYS A 582 42.72 -5.86 -28.28
N THR A 583 41.65 -5.90 -29.06
CA THR A 583 41.60 -6.55 -30.39
C THR A 583 41.56 -5.59 -31.56
N ILE A 584 41.31 -4.29 -31.32
CA ILE A 584 41.32 -3.25 -32.34
C ILE A 584 42.74 -3.05 -32.88
N THR A 585 42.94 -3.29 -34.18
CA THR A 585 44.22 -3.15 -34.87
C THR A 585 44.37 -1.80 -35.58
N GLU A 586 43.24 -1.18 -35.95
CA GLU A 586 43.15 0.11 -36.62
C GLU A 586 41.95 0.88 -36.06
N LEU A 587 42.12 2.19 -35.86
CA LEU A 587 41.08 3.07 -35.35
C LEU A 587 41.14 4.40 -36.09
N ASN A 588 40.11 4.69 -36.90
CA ASN A 588 40.01 5.95 -37.63
C ASN A 588 39.34 7.01 -36.76
N LEU A 589 40.10 8.05 -36.41
CA LEU A 589 39.64 9.18 -35.59
C LEU A 589 39.72 10.52 -36.35
N SER A 590 39.88 10.49 -37.68
CA SER A 590 40.15 11.70 -38.49
C SER A 590 39.03 12.75 -38.45
N ASN A 591 37.80 12.35 -38.13
CA ASN A 591 36.63 13.21 -37.97
C ASN A 591 36.49 13.83 -36.56
N PHE A 592 37.32 13.43 -35.59
CA PHE A 592 37.19 13.92 -34.22
C PHE A 592 37.61 15.39 -34.14
N ASN A 593 36.78 16.20 -33.49
CA ASN A 593 37.14 17.53 -33.02
C ASN A 593 37.25 17.49 -31.50
N THR A 594 38.44 17.74 -30.96
CA THR A 594 38.70 17.68 -29.51
C THR A 594 38.89 19.05 -28.86
N SER A 595 38.61 20.15 -29.57
CA SER A 595 38.88 21.51 -29.09
C SER A 595 38.14 21.88 -27.79
N ASN A 596 37.07 21.16 -27.45
CA ASN A 596 36.28 21.36 -26.23
C ASN A 596 36.51 20.29 -25.16
N VAL A 597 37.41 19.33 -25.40
CA VAL A 597 37.66 18.20 -24.49
C VAL A 597 38.52 18.66 -23.30
N LEU A 598 38.04 18.35 -22.10
CA LEU A 598 38.68 18.67 -20.83
C LEU A 598 39.48 17.48 -20.27
N GLY A 599 39.04 16.24 -20.52
CA GLY A 599 39.68 15.01 -20.00
C GLY A 599 39.88 13.94 -21.07
N MET A 600 41.10 13.38 -21.11
CA MET A 600 41.50 12.27 -22.00
C MET A 600 42.22 11.14 -21.23
N GLU A 601 41.98 11.04 -19.92
CA GLU A 601 42.61 10.05 -19.07
C GLU A 601 42.39 8.64 -19.58
N ALA A 602 43.46 7.86 -19.68
CA ALA A 602 43.42 6.45 -20.05
C ALA A 602 42.66 6.15 -21.35
N MET A 603 42.48 7.13 -22.25
CA MET A 603 41.64 7.01 -23.45
C MET A 603 42.00 5.81 -24.32
N PHE A 604 43.31 5.55 -24.51
CA PHE A 604 43.84 4.43 -25.29
C PHE A 604 44.59 3.42 -24.40
N TYR A 605 44.32 3.43 -23.10
CA TYR A 605 45.00 2.57 -22.15
C TYR A 605 44.78 1.11 -22.51
N ASN A 606 45.88 0.36 -22.60
CA ASN A 606 45.88 -1.08 -22.84
C ASN A 606 45.18 -1.53 -24.14
N MET A 607 45.19 -0.67 -25.15
CA MET A 607 44.98 -1.09 -26.54
C MET A 607 46.25 -1.79 -27.03
N THR A 608 46.30 -3.12 -26.86
CA THR A 608 47.52 -3.93 -27.04
C THR A 608 47.75 -4.38 -28.48
N ALA A 609 46.71 -4.39 -29.33
CA ALA A 609 46.81 -4.78 -30.75
C ALA A 609 47.06 -3.60 -31.71
N LEU A 610 46.84 -2.36 -31.27
CA LEU A 610 47.00 -1.17 -32.09
C LEU A 610 48.49 -0.94 -32.40
N LYS A 611 48.85 -0.88 -33.69
CA LYS A 611 50.23 -0.63 -34.14
C LYS A 611 50.56 0.84 -34.35
N THR A 612 49.60 1.57 -34.89
CA THR A 612 49.73 2.99 -35.19
C THR A 612 48.48 3.71 -34.72
N LEU A 613 48.65 4.92 -34.18
CA LEU A 613 47.55 5.78 -33.77
C LEU A 613 47.67 7.13 -34.45
N ASP A 614 46.67 7.53 -35.22
CA ASP A 614 46.60 8.85 -35.83
C ASP A 614 45.64 9.75 -35.05
N ILE A 615 46.20 10.76 -34.42
CA ILE A 615 45.50 11.81 -33.66
C ILE A 615 45.97 13.19 -34.14
N SER A 616 46.35 13.30 -35.42
CA SER A 616 46.84 14.53 -36.03
C SER A 616 45.83 15.69 -36.03
N ASN A 617 44.55 15.37 -35.94
CA ASN A 617 43.44 16.31 -35.82
C ASN A 617 43.12 16.73 -34.38
N PHE A 618 43.78 16.17 -33.36
CA PHE A 618 43.45 16.50 -31.96
C PHE A 618 43.97 17.88 -31.58
N ASP A 619 43.06 18.72 -31.06
CA ASP A 619 43.36 19.94 -30.31
C ASP A 619 43.34 19.61 -28.81
N THR A 620 44.47 19.77 -28.14
CA THR A 620 44.62 19.48 -26.71
C THR A 620 44.69 20.75 -25.85
N SER A 621 44.36 21.91 -26.40
CA SER A 621 44.50 23.21 -25.71
C SER A 621 43.64 23.35 -24.46
N GLN A 622 42.50 22.63 -24.40
CA GLN A 622 41.60 22.65 -23.26
C GLN A 622 41.80 21.49 -22.28
N VAL A 623 42.60 20.49 -22.65
CA VAL A 623 42.76 19.24 -21.89
C VAL A 623 43.50 19.51 -20.58
N GLY A 624 42.83 19.23 -19.46
CA GLY A 624 43.39 19.35 -18.11
C GLY A 624 44.06 18.08 -17.61
N SER A 625 43.89 16.94 -18.29
CA SER A 625 44.45 15.66 -17.84
C SER A 625 44.56 14.64 -18.98
N VAL A 626 45.74 14.02 -19.06
CA VAL A 626 46.16 12.97 -20.00
C VAL A 626 46.75 11.77 -19.25
N LYS A 627 46.41 11.63 -17.97
CA LYS A 627 46.88 10.54 -17.11
C LYS A 627 46.72 9.19 -17.79
N SER A 628 47.80 8.44 -17.91
CA SER A 628 47.82 7.10 -18.53
C SER A 628 47.25 7.00 -19.96
N ILE A 629 47.14 8.11 -20.70
CA ILE A 629 46.43 8.17 -21.99
C ILE A 629 46.87 7.08 -22.99
N PHE A 630 48.18 6.81 -23.07
CA PHE A 630 48.75 5.81 -23.98
C PHE A 630 49.35 4.61 -23.24
N ALA A 631 49.16 4.44 -21.93
CA ALA A 631 49.84 3.36 -21.21
C ALA A 631 49.28 1.96 -21.52
N THR A 632 50.02 0.93 -21.11
CA THR A 632 49.60 -0.47 -21.16
C THR A 632 50.22 -1.27 -20.01
N ALA A 633 49.52 -2.31 -19.56
CA ALA A 633 50.01 -3.27 -18.58
C ALA A 633 50.14 -4.70 -19.15
N ASP A 634 49.40 -5.04 -20.21
CA ASP A 634 49.21 -6.43 -20.64
C ASP A 634 49.88 -6.78 -21.99
N GLY A 635 50.52 -5.81 -22.65
CA GLY A 635 51.26 -6.04 -23.88
C GLY A 635 51.37 -4.81 -24.76
N ASP A 636 52.46 -4.70 -25.51
CA ASP A 636 52.72 -3.52 -26.34
C ASP A 636 52.94 -3.89 -27.81
N SER A 637 52.16 -3.25 -28.68
CA SER A 637 52.31 -3.27 -30.13
C SER A 637 52.37 -1.88 -30.75
N LEU A 638 52.20 -0.81 -29.95
CA LEU A 638 52.09 0.54 -30.48
C LEU A 638 53.48 1.06 -30.84
N GLU A 639 53.73 1.24 -32.13
CA GLU A 639 55.03 1.62 -32.68
C GLU A 639 55.11 3.11 -33.00
N ARG A 640 54.01 3.73 -33.44
CA ARG A 640 53.94 5.14 -33.85
C ARG A 640 52.65 5.83 -33.45
N ILE A 641 52.78 7.08 -33.01
CA ILE A 641 51.66 8.01 -32.82
C ILE A 641 51.87 9.20 -33.76
N TYR A 642 50.90 9.50 -34.60
CA TYR A 642 50.94 10.61 -35.56
C TYR A 642 50.20 11.83 -35.00
N VAL A 643 50.86 12.99 -35.03
CA VAL A 643 50.31 14.29 -34.63
C VAL A 643 50.65 15.37 -35.68
N ASN A 644 49.92 16.48 -35.71
CA ASN A 644 50.31 17.67 -36.50
C ASN A 644 51.15 18.67 -35.71
N ASN A 645 50.84 18.83 -34.42
CA ASN A 645 51.48 19.76 -33.50
C ASN A 645 51.88 19.03 -32.20
N ASP A 646 52.74 19.66 -31.41
CA ASP A 646 53.01 19.19 -30.05
C ASP A 646 51.73 19.26 -29.21
N PHE A 647 51.57 18.35 -28.25
CA PHE A 647 50.45 18.45 -27.31
C PHE A 647 50.61 19.73 -26.48
N ASN A 648 49.53 20.50 -26.35
CA ASN A 648 49.49 21.62 -25.44
C ASN A 648 49.48 21.10 -23.99
N THR A 649 50.48 21.50 -23.20
CA THR A 649 50.67 21.08 -21.82
C THR A 649 50.36 22.18 -20.80
N ALA A 650 49.91 23.36 -21.24
CA ALA A 650 49.73 24.54 -20.37
C ALA A 650 48.72 24.33 -19.24
N ARG A 651 47.79 23.39 -19.41
CA ARG A 651 46.75 23.04 -18.43
C ARG A 651 47.07 21.79 -17.60
N LEU A 652 48.18 21.10 -17.88
CA LEU A 652 48.64 19.94 -17.13
C LEU A 652 49.53 20.43 -15.97
N THR A 653 48.89 20.92 -14.91
CA THR A 653 49.55 21.69 -13.84
C THR A 653 50.01 20.84 -12.66
N SER A 654 49.42 19.67 -12.47
CA SER A 654 49.74 18.70 -11.42
C SER A 654 50.37 17.44 -12.02
N TYR A 655 51.30 16.81 -11.30
CA TYR A 655 51.82 15.49 -11.68
C TYR A 655 50.70 14.44 -11.87
N MET A 656 49.59 14.60 -11.16
CA MET A 656 48.41 13.73 -11.32
C MET A 656 47.77 13.82 -12.70
N ASP A 657 47.93 14.94 -13.41
CA ASP A 657 47.32 15.21 -14.71
C ASP A 657 48.04 14.46 -15.85
N TYR A 658 49.31 14.08 -15.65
CA TYR A 658 50.14 13.47 -16.70
C TYR A 658 50.98 12.27 -16.23
N MET A 659 50.69 11.72 -15.04
CA MET A 659 51.40 10.53 -14.60
C MET A 659 51.14 9.33 -15.55
N ASN A 660 52.17 8.51 -15.72
CA ASN A 660 52.11 7.24 -16.45
C ASN A 660 51.66 7.34 -17.92
N MET A 661 51.83 8.47 -18.62
CA MET A 661 51.33 8.63 -20.00
C MET A 661 51.70 7.49 -20.95
N PHE A 662 52.95 7.02 -20.87
CA PHE A 662 53.52 6.04 -21.80
C PHE A 662 53.96 4.74 -21.11
N THR A 663 53.58 4.52 -19.84
CA THR A 663 53.99 3.33 -19.08
C THR A 663 53.70 2.05 -19.87
N GLY A 664 54.71 1.18 -20.00
CA GLY A 664 54.62 -0.09 -20.73
C GLY A 664 54.84 -0.01 -22.26
N ARG A 665 54.98 1.19 -22.85
CA ARG A 665 55.17 1.37 -24.31
C ARG A 665 56.62 1.21 -24.78
N ASN A 666 57.15 0.00 -24.65
CA ASN A 666 58.54 -0.33 -24.99
C ASN A 666 58.85 -0.34 -26.50
N LYS A 667 57.84 -0.44 -27.37
CA LYS A 667 57.97 -0.45 -28.83
C LYS A 667 57.75 0.92 -29.48
N LEU A 668 57.15 1.86 -28.76
CA LEU A 668 56.87 3.20 -29.28
C LEU A 668 58.17 3.94 -29.62
N ARG A 669 58.22 4.52 -30.82
CA ARG A 669 59.33 5.35 -31.29
C ARG A 669 58.81 6.67 -31.84
N GLY A 670 59.51 7.76 -31.52
CA GLY A 670 59.33 9.04 -32.18
C GLY A 670 59.68 8.98 -33.67
N GLY A 671 59.26 9.99 -34.44
CA GLY A 671 59.48 10.05 -35.89
C GLY A 671 60.95 9.97 -36.34
N ASN A 672 61.91 10.40 -35.51
CA ASN A 672 63.36 10.30 -35.70
C ASN A 672 63.98 9.16 -34.88
N GLY A 673 63.16 8.25 -34.34
CA GLY A 673 63.61 7.07 -33.60
C GLY A 673 63.82 7.30 -32.11
N SER A 674 63.45 8.46 -31.55
CA SER A 674 63.59 8.74 -30.11
C SER A 674 62.78 7.77 -29.25
N TYR A 675 63.34 7.35 -28.11
CA TYR A 675 62.69 6.49 -27.12
C TYR A 675 63.32 6.61 -25.73
N LEU A 676 62.58 6.20 -24.69
CA LEU A 676 63.11 5.95 -23.35
C LEU A 676 63.30 4.46 -23.12
N SER A 677 64.37 4.07 -22.42
CA SER A 677 64.57 2.71 -21.94
C SER A 677 63.51 2.27 -20.92
N ASN A 678 63.02 3.23 -20.12
CA ASN A 678 61.86 3.05 -19.25
C ASN A 678 60.77 4.07 -19.63
N PRO A 679 59.75 3.68 -20.42
CA PRO A 679 58.66 4.59 -20.81
C PRO A 679 57.89 5.22 -19.64
N ALA A 680 57.94 4.62 -18.44
CA ALA A 680 57.29 5.16 -17.24
C ALA A 680 57.95 6.45 -16.73
N THR A 681 59.19 6.77 -17.14
CA THR A 681 59.88 8.02 -16.76
C THR A 681 59.58 9.18 -17.71
N ALA A 682 58.70 9.01 -18.68
CA ALA A 682 58.32 10.07 -19.60
C ALA A 682 57.58 11.20 -18.86
N ASP A 683 58.10 12.42 -18.97
CA ASP A 683 57.46 13.64 -18.47
C ASP A 683 56.75 14.40 -19.62
N LEU A 684 56.27 15.62 -19.34
CA LEU A 684 55.61 16.48 -20.31
C LEU A 684 56.48 16.81 -21.53
N THR A 685 57.81 16.70 -21.46
CA THR A 685 58.69 16.99 -22.59
C THR A 685 58.64 15.93 -23.69
N TRP A 686 58.04 14.76 -23.42
CA TRP A 686 57.86 13.69 -24.39
C TRP A 686 56.56 13.78 -25.20
N LEU A 687 55.63 14.66 -24.79
CA LEU A 687 54.38 14.99 -25.47
C LEU A 687 54.59 15.93 -26.67
N ARG A 688 55.58 15.66 -27.52
CA ARG A 688 55.92 16.50 -28.67
C ARG A 688 56.39 15.68 -29.87
N VAL A 689 56.36 16.32 -31.03
CA VAL A 689 56.91 15.79 -32.27
C VAL A 689 58.42 15.60 -32.11
N ASP A 690 58.89 14.41 -32.43
CA ASP A 690 60.31 14.06 -32.50
C ASP A 690 60.96 14.71 -33.73
N ARG A 691 61.97 15.56 -33.52
CA ARG A 691 62.66 16.36 -34.55
C ARG A 691 64.17 16.27 -34.34
N PRO A 692 65.01 16.57 -35.35
CA PRO A 692 66.46 16.63 -35.15
C PRO A 692 66.82 17.52 -33.95
N GLY A 693 67.49 16.94 -32.95
CA GLY A 693 67.91 17.62 -31.72
C GLY A 693 66.82 17.79 -30.64
N VAL A 694 65.58 17.36 -30.89
CA VAL A 694 64.44 17.50 -29.96
C VAL A 694 63.70 16.16 -29.86
N GLN A 695 63.98 15.40 -28.80
CA GLN A 695 63.39 14.08 -28.57
C GLN A 695 61.91 14.20 -28.18
N GLY A 696 61.07 13.32 -28.72
CA GLY A 696 59.66 13.17 -28.37
C GLY A 696 59.11 11.83 -28.84
N TYR A 697 57.89 11.48 -28.44
CA TYR A 697 57.25 10.22 -28.86
C TYR A 697 56.39 10.32 -30.12
N PHE A 698 56.13 11.53 -30.63
CA PHE A 698 55.23 11.71 -31.76
C PHE A 698 55.95 11.80 -33.10
N THR A 699 55.29 11.32 -34.14
CA THR A 699 55.70 11.48 -35.55
C THR A 699 54.81 12.55 -36.19
N ARG A 700 55.41 13.52 -36.89
CA ARG A 700 54.62 14.51 -37.63
C ARG A 700 53.92 13.81 -38.80
N LYS A 701 52.61 13.98 -38.95
CA LYS A 701 51.90 13.52 -40.15
C LYS A 701 52.35 14.37 -41.34
N SER A 702 52.79 13.71 -42.41
CA SER A 702 53.31 14.32 -43.64
C SER A 702 52.22 14.97 -44.47
#